data_AF-A0A2V6MMM1-F1
#
_entry.id   AF-A0A2V6MMM1-F1
#
_cell.length_a   1.000
_cell.length_b   1.000
_cell.length_c   1.000
_cell.angle_alpha   90.00
_cell.angle_beta   90.00
_cell.angle_gamma   90.00
#
_symmetry.space_group_name_H-M   'P 1'
#
loop_
_entity.id
_entity.type
_entity.pdbx_description
1 polymer ?
#
loop_
_entity_poly.entity_id
_entity_poly.type
_entity_poly.pdbx_seq_one_letter_code
_entity_poly.pdbx_strand_id
1 'polypeptide(L)'
;MSDPLWYKDAIIYELHVRTFHDSNADGIGDFRGLIEKLDYLQELGISAIWLLPFYPSPLKDDGYDIANYLDVNPNYGTLDDFRAFLDAAHERGLRVITELVINHTSDQNPWFRKSRRAAPGSPEREVYVWSDTPEKYKDARIIFKDFETSNWSWDPIAKSYYWHRFYSHQPDLNFDNPAVHEVVEQVCDFWLKLGVDGLRLDAVPYLYEREGTNCENLPETHVYLKKLRSHIDAHFSGRMLLAEANQWPEDAVSYFGNGDESHMNFHFPLMPRMFMALQMEDRFPIIDILEQTPAIPDNCQWAMFLRNHDELTLEMVTDEERDYMWRVYANDPTARINLGIRRRLAPLLANSRRKIELLNILLFSMPGTPVLYYGDEIGMGDNFYLGDRNGCRTPMQWSADRNAGFSKANPQQLYLPITIDPEYHYEAINVENQQKNLSSLLWWMRRVIAMRKNYKAFSRGSLEFLFPENPKVLVFLRRTEDETILVVVNLSRFAQPVELDLAKFSGCIPMEVFSRNRFPAIRRARYPLTLAPHGHYWFVLQSPSAASRARRRLRTPTIASVPGFSELLSGSSRRDLERTIIPNYLTGCRWFGAKARTIRELRIVEDPLISPHPDGARHVLIEVNYTEGASEIYTLPLQIARDENAHRISGEAQHAVIAEFADSNAILHDATFDADYRAEIYRIIREQRKLRARRGEIAGSATAQFAAAEDLSANSSVMRGEQSNSSILFGTQYFLKIFRKLEEGINPDVEITRFLTERAKFPNVPAFAGTLEYRSGKNTVVLALIQSAIANEGDAWTFTLDSVGSYYERVLSRKADLNEIGSTQLIQELIGGIYPEKARLLGQRTGELHRALASEIDDPAFAPEPFNALAQRSVVQSMRASSRRAFELLRKKLD
;
A
#
# COMPACT_ATOMS: atom_id res chain seq x y z
N MET A 1 7.23 20.83 -14.90
CA MET A 1 5.83 20.95 -15.36
C MET A 1 4.97 20.11 -14.43
N SER A 2 4.17 20.73 -13.56
CA SER A 2 3.33 20.01 -12.60
C SER A 2 2.01 19.58 -13.23
N ASP A 3 1.55 18.38 -12.91
CA ASP A 3 0.22 17.87 -13.28
C ASP A 3 -0.89 18.87 -12.84
N PRO A 4 -1.74 19.38 -13.75
CA PRO A 4 -2.83 20.29 -13.38
C PRO A 4 -3.90 19.65 -12.51
N LEU A 5 -3.96 18.31 -12.43
CA LEU A 5 -4.91 17.53 -11.62
C LEU A 5 -4.26 16.96 -10.34
N TRP A 6 -3.22 17.62 -9.82
CA TRP A 6 -2.46 17.15 -8.65
C TRP A 6 -3.35 16.81 -7.44
N TYR A 7 -4.45 17.55 -7.27
CA TYR A 7 -5.41 17.38 -6.19
C TYR A 7 -6.10 16.02 -6.19
N LYS A 8 -6.16 15.32 -7.33
CA LYS A 8 -6.72 13.96 -7.41
C LYS A 8 -5.88 12.92 -6.67
N ASP A 9 -4.57 13.13 -6.66
CA ASP A 9 -3.61 12.22 -6.02
C ASP A 9 -3.20 12.66 -4.61
N ALA A 10 -3.70 13.82 -4.16
CA ALA A 10 -3.29 14.41 -2.91
C ALA A 10 -3.74 13.59 -1.69
N ILE A 11 -3.12 13.90 -0.56
CA ILE A 11 -3.59 13.62 0.80
C ILE A 11 -3.59 14.98 1.50
N ILE A 12 -4.78 15.48 1.83
CA ILE A 12 -4.97 16.81 2.42
C ILE A 12 -4.95 16.65 3.95
N TYR A 13 -4.34 17.60 4.63
CA TYR A 13 -4.34 17.67 6.09
C TYR A 13 -4.89 19.03 6.53
N GLU A 14 -6.04 18.99 7.19
CA GLU A 14 -6.75 20.14 7.74
C GLU A 14 -6.18 20.49 9.11
N LEU A 15 -5.69 21.72 9.25
CA LEU A 15 -5.18 22.23 10.53
C LEU A 15 -5.49 23.72 10.71
N HIS A 16 -5.47 24.15 11.97
CA HIS A 16 -5.55 25.56 12.34
C HIS A 16 -4.18 26.03 12.88
N VAL A 17 -3.63 27.10 12.30
CA VAL A 17 -2.34 27.69 12.73
C VAL A 17 -2.31 27.92 14.25
N ARG A 18 -3.36 28.54 14.78
CA ARG A 18 -3.56 28.84 16.21
C ARG A 18 -3.40 27.67 17.17
N THR A 19 -3.68 26.44 16.74
CA THR A 19 -3.76 25.29 17.65
C THR A 19 -2.76 24.20 17.26
N PHE A 20 -1.88 24.46 16.29
CA PHE A 20 -0.89 23.47 15.85
C PHE A 20 0.43 23.57 16.61
N HIS A 21 1.10 24.72 16.66
CA HIS A 21 2.31 24.91 17.48
C HIS A 21 2.61 26.40 17.73
N ASP A 22 2.95 26.74 18.97
CA ASP A 22 3.34 28.09 19.41
C ASP A 22 4.88 28.17 19.53
N SER A 23 5.49 29.07 18.76
CA SER A 23 6.94 29.27 18.74
C SER A 23 7.43 30.39 19.66
N ASN A 24 6.56 31.33 20.04
CA ASN A 24 6.92 32.56 20.75
C ASN A 24 6.54 32.56 22.25
N ALA A 25 5.85 31.49 22.70
CA ALA A 25 5.37 31.25 24.06
C ALA A 25 4.31 32.24 24.57
N ASP A 26 3.45 32.76 23.69
CA ASP A 26 2.29 33.60 24.05
C ASP A 26 1.00 32.80 24.31
N GLY A 27 0.99 31.49 24.01
CA GLY A 27 -0.14 30.58 24.19
C GLY A 27 -1.01 30.38 22.94
N ILE A 28 -0.60 30.96 21.81
CA ILE A 28 -1.29 30.92 20.52
C ILE A 28 -0.33 30.35 19.47
N GLY A 29 -0.80 29.40 18.66
CA GLY A 29 -0.01 28.87 17.56
C GLY A 29 0.17 29.87 16.42
N ASP A 30 1.32 29.82 15.77
CA ASP A 30 1.76 30.83 14.80
C ASP A 30 2.46 30.19 13.57
N PHE A 31 2.66 30.97 12.51
CA PHE A 31 3.26 30.45 11.26
C PHE A 31 4.70 29.95 11.43
N ARG A 32 5.49 30.53 12.33
CA ARG A 32 6.86 30.04 12.60
C ARG A 32 6.82 28.71 13.32
N GLY A 33 5.90 28.55 14.27
CA GLY A 33 5.62 27.27 14.91
C GLY A 33 5.16 26.21 13.91
N LEU A 34 4.33 26.58 12.94
CA LEU A 34 3.92 25.67 11.88
C LEU A 34 5.10 25.26 10.97
N ILE A 35 6.02 26.19 10.63
CA ILE A 35 7.25 25.88 9.88
C ILE A 35 8.09 24.82 10.62
N GLU A 36 8.23 24.92 11.94
CA GLU A 36 8.97 23.95 12.76
C GLU A 36 8.38 22.53 12.71
N LYS A 37 7.11 22.38 12.33
CA LYS A 37 6.39 21.10 12.26
C LYS A 37 6.15 20.59 10.85
N LEU A 38 6.65 21.27 9.81
CA LEU A 38 6.52 20.79 8.43
C LEU A 38 7.17 19.43 8.20
N ASP A 39 8.28 19.13 8.88
CA ASP A 39 8.95 17.83 8.78
C ASP A 39 8.05 16.69 9.30
N TYR A 40 7.29 16.93 10.38
CA TYR A 40 6.31 15.96 10.87
C TYR A 40 5.23 15.66 9.83
N LEU A 41 4.68 16.70 9.19
CA LEU A 41 3.65 16.57 8.16
C LEU A 41 4.19 15.85 6.91
N GLN A 42 5.42 16.17 6.50
CA GLN A 42 6.10 15.47 5.41
C GLN A 42 6.32 13.99 5.74
N GLU A 43 6.79 13.67 6.95
CA GLU A 43 6.99 12.29 7.42
C GLU A 43 5.66 11.51 7.57
N LEU A 44 4.57 12.18 7.94
CA LEU A 44 3.22 11.57 7.93
C LEU A 44 2.84 11.10 6.51
N GLY A 45 3.41 11.73 5.49
CA GLY A 45 3.18 11.40 4.09
C GLY A 45 2.00 12.15 3.49
N ILE A 46 1.60 13.30 4.05
CA ILE A 46 0.61 14.16 3.40
C ILE A 46 1.21 14.82 2.14
N SER A 47 0.40 15.52 1.35
CA SER A 47 0.90 16.27 0.17
C SER A 47 0.30 17.66 0.03
N ALA A 48 -0.71 17.98 0.82
CA ALA A 48 -1.31 19.31 0.86
C ALA A 48 -1.76 19.65 2.29
N ILE A 49 -1.56 20.90 2.69
CA ILE A 49 -2.03 21.46 3.95
C ILE A 49 -3.22 22.35 3.62
N TRP A 50 -4.36 22.11 4.25
CA TRP A 50 -5.48 23.04 4.25
C TRP A 50 -5.46 23.80 5.59
N LEU A 51 -5.29 25.11 5.50
CA LEU A 51 -5.31 26.02 6.63
C LEU A 51 -6.72 26.58 6.84
N LEU A 52 -7.24 26.42 8.06
CA LEU A 52 -8.40 27.19 8.53
C LEU A 52 -8.11 28.71 8.52
N PRO A 53 -9.12 29.59 8.67
CA PRO A 53 -8.94 31.02 8.48
C PRO A 53 -7.87 31.60 9.41
N PHE A 54 -6.88 32.28 8.81
CA PHE A 54 -5.78 32.93 9.52
C PHE A 54 -5.80 34.46 9.34
N TYR A 55 -6.90 34.99 8.84
CA TYR A 55 -7.09 36.41 8.54
C TYR A 55 -7.36 37.24 9.81
N PRO A 56 -7.13 38.56 9.79
CA PRO A 56 -7.61 39.45 10.84
C PRO A 56 -9.12 39.27 11.04
N SER A 57 -9.49 38.90 12.25
CA SER A 57 -10.86 38.57 12.66
C SER A 57 -10.99 38.85 14.17
N PRO A 58 -12.18 39.22 14.67
CA PRO A 58 -12.44 39.27 16.11
C PRO A 58 -12.61 37.89 16.76
N LEU A 59 -12.52 36.80 15.97
CA LEU A 59 -12.54 35.40 16.37
C LEU A 59 -13.83 34.99 17.09
N LYS A 60 -14.98 35.58 16.72
CA LYS A 60 -16.28 35.19 17.29
C LYS A 60 -16.83 33.93 16.65
N ASP A 61 -16.43 33.64 15.42
CA ASP A 61 -16.60 32.34 14.76
C ASP A 61 -15.24 31.83 14.29
N ASP A 62 -14.27 31.90 15.20
CA ASP A 62 -12.97 31.25 15.03
C ASP A 62 -12.12 31.69 13.83
N GLY A 63 -12.41 32.85 13.26
CA GLY A 63 -11.71 33.36 12.07
C GLY A 63 -12.56 33.35 10.80
N TYR A 64 -13.70 32.64 10.78
CA TYR A 64 -14.66 32.67 9.66
C TYR A 64 -15.35 34.03 9.55
N ASP A 65 -15.43 34.78 10.65
CA ASP A 65 -15.81 36.19 10.67
C ASP A 65 -14.64 37.11 10.27
N ILE A 66 -14.35 37.20 8.96
CA ILE A 66 -13.19 37.93 8.44
C ILE A 66 -13.38 39.46 8.46
N ALA A 67 -12.46 40.18 9.11
CA ALA A 67 -12.43 41.65 9.14
C ALA A 67 -11.50 42.26 8.08
N ASN A 68 -10.48 41.53 7.60
CA ASN A 68 -9.63 41.93 6.48
C ASN A 68 -9.13 40.69 5.72
N TYR A 69 -9.40 40.61 4.42
CA TYR A 69 -9.05 39.46 3.58
C TYR A 69 -7.61 39.42 3.07
N LEU A 70 -6.90 40.55 3.12
CA LEU A 70 -5.61 40.74 2.43
C LEU A 70 -4.41 40.78 3.39
N ASP A 71 -4.59 40.28 4.61
CA ASP A 71 -3.56 40.31 5.63
C ASP A 71 -3.67 39.08 6.55
N VAL A 72 -2.69 38.90 7.43
CA VAL A 72 -2.62 37.83 8.42
C VAL A 72 -3.03 38.35 9.79
N ASN A 73 -3.75 37.55 10.58
CA ASN A 73 -4.10 37.89 11.96
C ASN A 73 -2.80 38.13 12.75
N PRO A 74 -2.64 39.26 13.45
CA PRO A 74 -1.43 39.56 14.20
C PRO A 74 -1.05 38.51 15.26
N ASN A 75 -2.04 37.75 15.75
CA ASN A 75 -1.80 36.66 16.70
C ASN A 75 -1.10 35.44 16.06
N TYR A 76 -1.09 35.32 14.73
CA TYR A 76 -0.50 34.18 14.01
C TYR A 76 0.83 34.54 13.32
N GLY A 77 1.23 35.81 13.39
CA GLY A 77 2.41 36.37 12.74
C GLY A 77 2.07 37.44 11.72
N THR A 78 2.92 37.57 10.70
CA THR A 78 2.81 38.58 9.64
C THR A 78 2.59 37.94 8.26
N LEU A 79 2.27 38.76 7.26
CA LEU A 79 2.23 38.31 5.87
C LEU A 79 3.59 37.74 5.39
N ASP A 80 4.70 38.24 5.93
CA ASP A 80 6.04 37.70 5.61
C ASP A 80 6.28 36.33 6.25
N ASP A 81 5.78 36.09 7.47
CA ASP A 81 5.84 34.77 8.08
C ASP A 81 4.98 33.75 7.29
N PHE A 82 3.83 34.17 6.74
CA PHE A 82 3.05 33.33 5.83
C PHE A 82 3.81 33.00 4.54
N ARG A 83 4.48 33.97 3.91
CA ARG A 83 5.32 33.72 2.73
C ARG A 83 6.44 32.72 3.04
N ALA A 84 7.12 32.90 4.17
CA ALA A 84 8.15 31.97 4.61
C ALA A 84 7.60 30.55 4.84
N PHE A 85 6.39 30.43 5.39
CA PHE A 85 5.71 29.15 5.54
C PHE A 85 5.39 28.52 4.18
N LEU A 86 4.85 29.30 3.24
CA LEU A 86 4.48 28.84 1.91
C LEU A 86 5.70 28.31 1.15
N ASP A 87 6.81 29.06 1.16
CA ASP A 87 8.08 28.65 0.56
C ASP A 87 8.61 27.36 1.21
N ALA A 88 8.64 27.28 2.54
CA ALA A 88 9.12 26.11 3.26
C ALA A 88 8.25 24.85 3.03
N ALA A 89 6.95 25.02 2.84
CA ALA A 89 6.03 23.95 2.47
C ALA A 89 6.30 23.47 1.04
N HIS A 90 6.44 24.39 0.08
CA HIS A 90 6.74 24.08 -1.32
C HIS A 90 8.10 23.39 -1.50
N GLU A 91 9.13 23.80 -0.75
CA GLU A 91 10.44 23.13 -0.72
C GLU A 91 10.35 21.64 -0.32
N ARG A 92 9.36 21.30 0.52
CA ARG A 92 9.07 19.93 0.96
C ARG A 92 8.10 19.19 0.04
N GLY A 93 7.64 19.82 -1.05
CA GLY A 93 6.64 19.28 -1.96
C GLY A 93 5.22 19.26 -1.39
N LEU A 94 4.93 20.08 -0.38
CA LEU A 94 3.61 20.22 0.23
C LEU A 94 2.90 21.42 -0.40
N ARG A 95 1.71 21.18 -0.96
CA ARG A 95 0.83 22.25 -1.47
C ARG A 95 0.10 22.94 -0.30
N VAL A 96 -0.34 24.17 -0.48
CA VAL A 96 -1.09 24.93 0.53
C VAL A 96 -2.44 25.37 -0.03
N ILE A 97 -3.51 25.03 0.69
CA ILE A 97 -4.89 25.43 0.44
C ILE A 97 -5.32 26.37 1.57
N THR A 98 -5.94 27.49 1.24
CA THR A 98 -6.46 28.46 2.22
C THR A 98 -7.97 28.60 2.10
N GLU A 99 -8.60 29.12 3.15
CA GLU A 99 -10.03 29.40 3.15
C GLU A 99 -10.39 30.61 2.29
N LEU A 100 -11.54 30.57 1.65
CA LEU A 100 -12.11 31.70 0.94
C LEU A 100 -13.57 31.84 1.39
N VAL A 101 -13.77 32.59 2.48
CA VAL A 101 -15.09 32.88 3.05
C VAL A 101 -15.73 34.03 2.28
N ILE A 102 -16.53 33.68 1.28
CA ILE A 102 -17.10 34.65 0.33
C ILE A 102 -18.57 34.95 0.55
N ASN A 103 -19.28 34.14 1.33
CA ASN A 103 -20.69 34.40 1.65
C ASN A 103 -20.87 35.65 2.51
N HIS A 104 -20.00 35.83 3.51
CA HIS A 104 -20.18 36.83 4.54
C HIS A 104 -18.84 37.40 5.01
N THR A 105 -18.90 38.49 5.79
CA THR A 105 -17.72 39.10 6.45
C THR A 105 -18.00 39.29 7.93
N SER A 106 -17.01 39.65 8.75
CA SER A 106 -17.27 40.18 10.09
C SER A 106 -18.07 41.49 10.04
N ASP A 107 -18.93 41.72 11.02
CA ASP A 107 -19.56 43.02 11.24
C ASP A 107 -18.55 44.15 11.57
N GLN A 108 -17.31 43.78 11.91
CA GLN A 108 -16.18 44.70 12.11
C GLN A 108 -15.42 45.01 10.81
N ASN A 109 -15.74 44.34 9.71
CA ASN A 109 -15.14 44.59 8.41
C ASN A 109 -15.38 46.06 7.98
N PRO A 110 -14.36 46.75 7.42
CA PRO A 110 -14.51 48.11 6.93
C PRO A 110 -15.67 48.31 5.94
N TRP A 111 -16.01 47.30 5.14
CA TRP A 111 -17.14 47.34 4.22
C TRP A 111 -18.47 47.43 4.98
N PHE A 112 -18.73 46.56 5.96
CA PHE A 112 -19.98 46.61 6.71
C PHE A 112 -20.11 47.88 7.54
N ARG A 113 -19.01 48.34 8.16
CA ARG A 113 -18.98 49.60 8.91
C ARG A 113 -19.33 50.81 8.04
N LYS A 114 -18.92 50.82 6.76
CA LYS A 114 -19.30 51.83 5.78
C LYS A 114 -20.76 51.66 5.36
N SER A 115 -21.16 50.44 4.99
CA SER A 115 -22.52 50.10 4.54
C SER A 115 -23.60 50.48 5.57
N ARG A 116 -23.41 50.15 6.86
CA ARG A 116 -24.38 50.48 7.91
C ARG A 116 -24.54 51.99 8.18
N ARG A 117 -23.58 52.81 7.76
CA ARG A 117 -23.62 54.29 7.88
C ARG A 117 -24.05 54.98 6.58
N ALA A 118 -24.08 54.23 5.47
CA ALA A 118 -24.42 54.76 4.16
C ALA A 118 -25.94 54.93 4.01
N ALA A 119 -26.34 55.86 3.15
CA ALA A 119 -27.76 56.07 2.86
C ALA A 119 -28.35 54.87 2.09
N PRO A 120 -29.63 54.52 2.31
CA PRO A 120 -30.32 53.49 1.53
C PRO A 120 -30.14 53.70 0.01
N GLY A 121 -29.79 52.65 -0.74
CA GLY A 121 -29.57 52.69 -2.18
C GLY A 121 -28.21 53.24 -2.65
N SER A 122 -27.29 53.61 -1.75
CA SER A 122 -25.93 54.02 -2.15
C SER A 122 -25.04 52.81 -2.48
N PRO A 123 -24.02 52.94 -3.34
CA PRO A 123 -23.12 51.82 -3.67
C PRO A 123 -22.47 51.16 -2.45
N GLU A 124 -22.13 51.93 -1.42
CA GLU A 124 -21.58 51.41 -0.17
C GLU A 124 -22.61 50.66 0.66
N ARG A 125 -23.89 51.06 0.60
CA ARG A 125 -24.99 50.36 1.28
C ARG A 125 -25.20 48.98 0.67
N GLU A 126 -25.26 48.91 -0.65
CA GLU A 126 -25.60 47.71 -1.43
C GLU A 126 -24.51 46.62 -1.43
N VAL A 127 -23.42 46.76 -0.67
CA VAL A 127 -22.43 45.68 -0.47
C VAL A 127 -22.99 44.54 0.39
N TYR A 128 -24.02 44.82 1.20
CA TYR A 128 -24.68 43.85 2.07
C TYR A 128 -26.18 43.84 1.80
N VAL A 129 -26.85 42.78 2.22
CA VAL A 129 -28.29 42.59 2.00
C VAL A 129 -29.08 43.27 3.13
N TRP A 130 -29.84 44.31 2.79
CA TRP A 130 -30.64 45.10 3.73
C TRP A 130 -32.15 44.96 3.48
N SER A 131 -32.95 45.09 4.54
CA SER A 131 -34.40 45.15 4.48
C SER A 131 -34.95 46.07 5.57
N ASP A 132 -36.07 46.75 5.30
CA ASP A 132 -36.78 47.51 6.32
C ASP A 132 -37.48 46.60 7.33
N THR A 133 -37.69 45.34 6.97
CA THR A 133 -38.51 44.40 7.72
C THR A 133 -37.90 42.97 7.65
N PRO A 134 -38.09 42.11 8.68
CA PRO A 134 -37.47 40.78 8.73
C PRO A 134 -38.28 39.68 8.00
N GLU A 135 -39.30 40.04 7.21
CA GLU A 135 -40.24 39.09 6.59
C GLU A 135 -39.79 38.56 5.22
N LYS A 136 -38.64 38.99 4.69
CA LYS A 136 -38.12 38.46 3.43
C LYS A 136 -37.49 37.08 3.62
N TYR A 137 -37.55 36.24 2.57
CA TYR A 137 -36.88 34.93 2.51
C TYR A 137 -37.33 33.94 3.60
N LYS A 138 -38.63 33.89 3.90
CA LYS A 138 -39.19 33.10 5.02
C LYS A 138 -38.93 31.60 4.95
N ASP A 139 -38.73 31.06 3.74
CA ASP A 139 -38.53 29.63 3.51
C ASP A 139 -37.07 29.20 3.72
N ALA A 140 -36.14 30.15 3.91
CA ALA A 140 -34.76 29.86 4.26
C ALA A 140 -34.65 29.39 5.71
N ARG A 141 -33.99 28.25 5.92
CA ARG A 141 -33.75 27.72 7.27
C ARG A 141 -32.70 28.53 8.02
N ILE A 142 -32.77 28.49 9.36
CA ILE A 142 -31.70 28.95 10.25
C ILE A 142 -30.71 27.79 10.42
N ILE A 143 -29.43 28.06 10.18
CA ILE A 143 -28.35 27.05 10.30
C ILE A 143 -27.97 26.88 11.77
N PHE A 144 -27.57 27.96 12.45
CA PHE A 144 -27.19 27.97 13.86
C PHE A 144 -28.39 28.16 14.80
N LYS A 145 -29.32 27.20 14.77
CA LYS A 145 -30.60 27.26 15.51
C LYS A 145 -30.45 27.40 17.03
N ASP A 146 -29.31 26.96 17.58
CA ASP A 146 -29.05 27.06 19.02
C ASP A 146 -28.66 28.48 19.46
N PHE A 147 -28.28 29.35 18.52
CA PHE A 147 -27.73 30.68 18.79
C PHE A 147 -28.53 31.82 18.14
N GLU A 148 -29.09 31.58 16.95
CA GLU A 148 -29.80 32.59 16.17
C GLU A 148 -31.30 32.27 16.10
N THR A 149 -32.13 33.28 16.33
CA THR A 149 -33.61 33.15 16.25
C THR A 149 -34.17 33.54 14.89
N SER A 150 -33.35 34.16 14.04
CA SER A 150 -33.72 34.76 12.76
C SER A 150 -32.47 34.89 11.89
N ASN A 151 -32.64 34.83 10.57
CA ASN A 151 -31.58 35.18 9.60
C ASN A 151 -31.52 36.70 9.33
N TRP A 152 -32.36 37.48 10.01
CA TRP A 152 -32.38 38.95 9.97
C TRP A 152 -32.08 39.52 11.35
N SER A 153 -31.09 40.41 11.41
CA SER A 153 -30.72 41.17 12.62
C SER A 153 -30.91 42.67 12.43
N TRP A 154 -31.45 43.35 13.43
CA TRP A 154 -31.63 44.80 13.40
C TRP A 154 -30.32 45.53 13.69
N ASP A 155 -29.86 46.38 12.77
CA ASP A 155 -28.73 47.28 13.02
C ASP A 155 -29.23 48.66 13.50
N PRO A 156 -28.84 49.11 14.71
CA PRO A 156 -29.35 50.35 15.30
C PRO A 156 -28.81 51.62 14.64
N ILE A 157 -27.73 51.54 13.87
CA ILE A 157 -27.12 52.69 13.17
C ILE A 157 -27.84 52.90 11.84
N ALA A 158 -27.97 51.81 11.08
CA ALA A 158 -28.65 51.75 9.80
C ALA A 158 -30.17 51.93 9.93
N LYS A 159 -30.75 51.59 11.09
CA LYS A 159 -32.19 51.50 11.32
C LYS A 159 -32.89 50.62 10.29
N SER A 160 -32.27 49.50 9.98
CA SER A 160 -32.75 48.48 9.06
C SER A 160 -32.26 47.11 9.51
N TYR A 161 -32.90 46.05 9.02
CA TYR A 161 -32.42 44.69 9.17
C TYR A 161 -31.37 44.38 8.12
N TYR A 162 -30.37 43.57 8.47
CA TYR A 162 -29.43 42.96 7.54
C TYR A 162 -29.50 41.44 7.61
N TRP A 163 -29.22 40.79 6.48
CA TRP A 163 -29.23 39.34 6.35
C TRP A 163 -27.94 38.72 6.88
N HIS A 164 -28.07 37.56 7.51
CA HIS A 164 -26.97 36.69 7.88
C HIS A 164 -27.45 35.23 7.89
N ARG A 165 -26.70 34.33 7.25
CA ARG A 165 -26.99 32.87 7.30
C ARG A 165 -26.41 32.18 8.52
N PHE A 166 -25.34 32.75 9.06
CA PHE A 166 -24.60 32.28 10.22
C PHE A 166 -24.92 33.20 11.41
N TYR A 167 -23.92 33.54 12.23
CA TYR A 167 -24.14 34.44 13.36
C TYR A 167 -24.49 35.87 12.90
N SER A 168 -25.21 36.58 13.75
CA SER A 168 -25.55 38.00 13.55
C SER A 168 -24.33 38.89 13.32
N HIS A 169 -23.15 38.54 13.84
CA HIS A 169 -21.90 39.27 13.57
C HIS A 169 -21.20 38.87 12.26
N GLN A 170 -21.85 38.06 11.42
CA GLN A 170 -21.40 37.64 10.08
C GLN A 170 -22.41 38.11 9.02
N PRO A 171 -22.53 39.43 8.75
CA PRO A 171 -23.41 39.94 7.71
C PRO A 171 -23.02 39.42 6.31
N ASP A 172 -24.03 38.96 5.57
CA ASP A 172 -23.89 38.36 4.25
C ASP A 172 -23.64 39.43 3.17
N LEU A 173 -22.70 39.13 2.27
CA LEU A 173 -22.38 39.96 1.11
C LEU A 173 -23.49 39.85 0.06
N ASN A 174 -23.83 40.97 -0.55
CA ASN A 174 -24.87 41.02 -1.57
C ASN A 174 -24.32 40.66 -2.96
N PHE A 175 -24.45 39.39 -3.37
CA PHE A 175 -23.96 38.95 -4.68
C PHE A 175 -24.76 39.48 -5.87
N ASP A 176 -25.94 40.08 -5.68
CA ASP A 176 -26.63 40.80 -6.76
C ASP A 176 -25.87 42.08 -7.16
N ASN A 177 -24.94 42.55 -6.32
CA ASN A 177 -24.08 43.70 -6.61
C ASN A 177 -22.78 43.26 -7.31
N PRO A 178 -22.55 43.63 -8.59
CA PRO A 178 -21.33 43.24 -9.31
C PRO A 178 -20.03 43.69 -8.65
N ALA A 179 -20.05 44.75 -7.84
CA ALA A 179 -18.87 45.21 -7.10
C ALA A 179 -18.39 44.17 -6.07
N VAL A 180 -19.29 43.34 -5.53
CA VAL A 180 -18.92 42.22 -4.65
C VAL A 180 -18.13 41.17 -5.43
N HIS A 181 -18.50 40.89 -6.68
CA HIS A 181 -17.76 39.93 -7.53
C HIS A 181 -16.32 40.38 -7.74
N GLU A 182 -16.10 41.65 -8.06
CA GLU A 182 -14.77 42.23 -8.28
C GLU A 182 -13.90 42.14 -7.02
N VAL A 183 -14.49 42.37 -5.84
CA VAL A 183 -13.79 42.26 -4.56
C VAL A 183 -13.36 40.82 -4.28
N VAL A 184 -14.24 39.84 -4.51
CA VAL A 184 -13.89 38.42 -4.34
C VAL A 184 -12.79 38.00 -5.31
N GLU A 185 -12.86 38.43 -6.58
CA GLU A 185 -11.82 38.18 -7.58
C GLU A 185 -10.46 38.78 -7.14
N GLN A 186 -10.44 39.99 -6.56
CA GLN A 186 -9.23 40.61 -6.03
C GLN A 186 -8.63 39.84 -4.85
N VAL A 187 -9.46 39.31 -3.95
CA VAL A 187 -9.01 38.48 -2.82
C VAL A 187 -8.39 37.17 -3.32
N CYS A 188 -9.04 36.50 -4.27
CA CYS A 188 -8.49 35.31 -4.92
C CYS A 188 -7.12 35.59 -5.56
N ASP A 189 -7.07 36.65 -6.36
CA ASP A 189 -5.87 37.08 -7.07
C ASP A 189 -4.71 37.32 -6.11
N PHE A 190 -4.96 37.98 -4.98
CA PHE A 190 -3.93 38.30 -4.00
C PHE A 190 -3.25 37.03 -3.47
N TRP A 191 -4.01 36.06 -2.98
CA TRP A 191 -3.45 34.83 -2.41
C TRP A 191 -2.84 33.90 -3.48
N LEU A 192 -3.46 33.78 -4.65
CA LEU A 192 -2.94 32.95 -5.74
C LEU A 192 -1.66 33.54 -6.36
N LYS A 193 -1.52 34.88 -6.42
CA LYS A 193 -0.28 35.57 -6.82
C LYS A 193 0.85 35.36 -5.81
N LEU A 194 0.53 35.25 -4.52
CA LEU A 194 1.53 34.91 -3.49
C LEU A 194 2.05 33.47 -3.62
N GLY A 195 1.26 32.57 -4.21
CA GLY A 195 1.69 31.20 -4.51
C GLY A 195 0.76 30.11 -3.97
N VAL A 196 -0.31 30.46 -3.26
CA VAL A 196 -1.33 29.51 -2.75
C VAL A 196 -1.82 28.59 -3.86
N ASP A 197 -1.94 27.30 -3.56
CA ASP A 197 -2.22 26.25 -4.55
C ASP A 197 -3.70 25.94 -4.73
N GLY A 198 -4.53 26.28 -3.74
CA GLY A 198 -5.97 26.16 -3.86
C GLY A 198 -6.73 26.96 -2.82
N LEU A 199 -8.03 27.12 -3.06
CA LEU A 199 -8.94 27.87 -2.21
C LEU A 199 -10.14 26.97 -1.84
N ARG A 200 -10.43 26.82 -0.55
CA ARG A 200 -11.69 26.23 -0.09
C ARG A 200 -12.77 27.31 -0.12
N LEU A 201 -13.83 27.11 -0.89
CA LEU A 201 -14.99 27.99 -0.96
C LEU A 201 -15.92 27.62 0.20
N ASP A 202 -15.86 28.40 1.27
CA ASP A 202 -16.69 28.24 2.45
C ASP A 202 -18.12 28.74 2.19
N ALA A 203 -19.12 28.05 2.76
CA ALA A 203 -20.51 28.48 2.73
C ALA A 203 -21.09 28.71 1.32
N VAL A 204 -20.55 28.01 0.31
CA VAL A 204 -20.83 28.30 -1.10
C VAL A 204 -22.30 28.13 -1.53
N PRO A 205 -23.16 27.31 -0.89
CA PRO A 205 -24.56 27.23 -1.30
C PRO A 205 -25.42 28.46 -1.06
N TYR A 206 -24.91 29.43 -0.31
CA TYR A 206 -25.74 30.47 0.29
C TYR A 206 -25.56 31.88 -0.33
N LEU A 207 -24.78 32.00 -1.42
CA LEU A 207 -24.35 33.31 -1.95
C LEU A 207 -25.48 34.24 -2.43
N TYR A 208 -26.60 33.69 -2.91
CA TYR A 208 -27.74 34.47 -3.41
C TYR A 208 -29.02 34.07 -2.69
N GLU A 209 -29.90 35.05 -2.46
CA GLU A 209 -31.23 34.86 -1.89
C GLU A 209 -32.34 35.26 -2.87
N ARG A 210 -33.45 34.52 -2.86
CA ARG A 210 -34.64 34.80 -3.66
C ARG A 210 -35.92 34.53 -2.88
N GLU A 211 -36.93 35.36 -3.11
CA GLU A 211 -38.25 35.11 -2.52
C GLU A 211 -38.89 33.84 -3.06
N GLY A 212 -39.58 33.10 -2.19
CA GLY A 212 -40.23 31.84 -2.53
C GLY A 212 -39.28 30.65 -2.76
N THR A 213 -38.02 30.77 -2.34
CA THR A 213 -37.03 29.68 -2.35
C THR A 213 -36.43 29.50 -0.95
N ASN A 214 -35.75 28.37 -0.73
CA ASN A 214 -34.98 28.13 0.49
C ASN A 214 -33.65 28.91 0.55
N CYS A 215 -33.32 29.69 -0.48
CA CYS A 215 -32.07 30.44 -0.61
C CYS A 215 -30.80 29.56 -0.51
N GLU A 216 -30.86 28.34 -1.04
CA GLU A 216 -29.71 27.43 -1.16
C GLU A 216 -29.61 26.92 -2.60
N ASN A 217 -28.39 26.68 -3.10
CA ASN A 217 -28.14 26.07 -4.41
C ASN A 217 -28.81 26.81 -5.59
N LEU A 218 -28.97 28.13 -5.49
CA LEU A 218 -29.67 28.89 -6.52
C LEU A 218 -28.87 28.92 -7.84
N PRO A 219 -29.53 28.95 -9.01
CA PRO A 219 -28.84 28.98 -10.30
C PRO A 219 -27.83 30.13 -10.42
N GLU A 220 -28.12 31.30 -9.84
CA GLU A 220 -27.23 32.46 -9.84
C GLU A 220 -25.93 32.21 -9.07
N THR A 221 -25.99 31.44 -7.97
CA THR A 221 -24.80 30.96 -7.25
C THR A 221 -23.90 30.18 -8.19
N HIS A 222 -24.44 29.18 -8.89
CA HIS A 222 -23.68 28.37 -9.85
C HIS A 222 -23.12 29.20 -11.02
N VAL A 223 -23.91 30.13 -11.57
CA VAL A 223 -23.45 31.03 -12.64
C VAL A 223 -22.24 31.86 -12.17
N TYR A 224 -22.28 32.37 -10.94
CA TYR A 224 -21.15 33.09 -10.37
C TYR A 224 -19.94 32.18 -10.15
N LEU A 225 -20.11 30.95 -9.66
CA LEU A 225 -19.00 30.01 -9.47
C LEU A 225 -18.30 29.65 -10.78
N LYS A 226 -19.05 29.52 -11.89
CA LYS A 226 -18.46 29.37 -13.24
C LYS A 226 -17.63 30.56 -13.64
N LYS A 227 -18.12 31.77 -13.35
CA LYS A 227 -17.37 33.01 -13.60
C LYS A 227 -16.07 33.03 -12.80
N LEU A 228 -16.13 32.70 -11.50
CA LEU A 228 -14.96 32.63 -10.63
C LEU A 228 -13.95 31.58 -11.11
N ARG A 229 -14.42 30.38 -11.47
CA ARG A 229 -13.59 29.32 -12.02
C ARG A 229 -12.90 29.76 -13.31
N SER A 230 -13.66 30.35 -14.24
CA SER A 230 -13.11 30.87 -15.50
C SER A 230 -12.07 31.96 -15.27
N HIS A 231 -12.26 32.81 -14.26
CA HIS A 231 -11.27 33.83 -13.88
C HIS A 231 -9.97 33.18 -13.38
N ILE A 232 -10.05 32.17 -12.52
CA ILE A 232 -8.87 31.46 -12.01
C ILE A 232 -8.15 30.71 -13.13
N ASP A 233 -8.85 29.93 -13.95
CA ASP A 233 -8.26 29.15 -15.05
C ASP A 233 -7.57 30.05 -16.08
N ALA A 234 -8.06 31.28 -16.29
CA ALA A 234 -7.45 32.25 -17.21
C ALA A 234 -6.15 32.87 -16.68
N HIS A 235 -6.00 33.02 -15.36
CA HIS A 235 -4.88 33.75 -14.75
C HIS A 235 -3.86 32.85 -14.04
N PHE A 236 -4.27 31.66 -13.58
CA PHE A 236 -3.45 30.78 -12.76
C PHE A 236 -3.57 29.32 -13.20
N SER A 237 -2.46 28.74 -13.65
CA SER A 237 -2.42 27.32 -14.01
C SER A 237 -2.19 26.42 -12.80
N GLY A 238 -2.89 25.28 -12.77
CA GLY A 238 -2.69 24.23 -11.75
C GLY A 238 -3.18 24.58 -10.35
N ARG A 239 -4.09 25.56 -10.22
CA ARG A 239 -4.76 25.90 -8.95
C ARG A 239 -6.05 25.10 -8.78
N MET A 240 -6.55 25.03 -7.56
CA MET A 240 -7.69 24.19 -7.20
C MET A 240 -8.74 24.99 -6.42
N LEU A 241 -10.02 24.71 -6.69
CA LEU A 241 -11.17 25.21 -5.93
C LEU A 241 -11.87 24.03 -5.27
N LEU A 242 -12.04 24.08 -3.95
CA LEU A 242 -12.71 23.06 -3.14
C LEU A 242 -13.98 23.64 -2.54
N ALA A 243 -15.15 23.24 -3.04
CA ALA A 243 -16.42 23.65 -2.48
C ALA A 243 -16.69 22.97 -1.13
N GLU A 244 -17.24 23.74 -0.19
CA GLU A 244 -17.98 23.23 0.95
C GLU A 244 -19.48 23.33 0.67
N ALA A 245 -20.04 22.30 0.01
CA ALA A 245 -21.48 22.18 -0.18
C ALA A 245 -22.01 20.97 0.58
N ASN A 246 -22.38 21.16 1.84
CA ASN A 246 -23.09 20.17 2.66
C ASN A 246 -24.54 20.05 2.21
N GLN A 247 -24.78 19.29 1.14
CA GLN A 247 -26.06 19.14 0.46
C GLN A 247 -26.34 17.67 0.16
N TRP A 248 -27.58 17.33 -0.26
CA TRP A 248 -27.91 15.99 -0.77
C TRP A 248 -27.09 15.66 -2.03
N PRO A 249 -26.89 14.37 -2.38
CA PRO A 249 -25.97 13.96 -3.44
C PRO A 249 -26.16 14.69 -4.79
N GLU A 250 -27.40 14.87 -5.23
CA GLU A 250 -27.73 15.50 -6.50
C GLU A 250 -27.31 16.98 -6.53
N ASP A 251 -27.60 17.70 -5.45
CA ASP A 251 -27.24 19.10 -5.27
C ASP A 251 -25.73 19.25 -5.05
N ALA A 252 -25.09 18.36 -4.30
CA ALA A 252 -23.65 18.39 -4.06
C ALA A 252 -22.85 18.18 -5.37
N VAL A 253 -23.33 17.33 -6.29
CA VAL A 253 -22.68 17.13 -7.60
C VAL A 253 -22.78 18.38 -8.48
N SER A 254 -23.84 19.18 -8.35
CA SER A 254 -24.04 20.37 -9.19
C SER A 254 -22.91 21.40 -9.07
N TYR A 255 -22.20 21.45 -7.93
CA TYR A 255 -21.04 22.34 -7.70
C TYR A 255 -19.79 21.98 -8.51
N PHE A 256 -19.78 20.85 -9.21
CA PHE A 256 -18.76 20.56 -10.21
C PHE A 256 -19.09 21.18 -11.58
N GLY A 257 -20.33 21.61 -11.80
CA GLY A 257 -20.84 22.04 -13.10
C GLY A 257 -20.64 20.93 -14.14
N ASN A 258 -20.20 21.31 -15.34
CA ASN A 258 -19.72 20.38 -16.37
C ASN A 258 -18.18 20.25 -16.36
N GLY A 259 -17.56 20.43 -15.18
CA GLY A 259 -16.12 20.56 -15.00
C GLY A 259 -15.62 22.01 -15.01
N ASP A 260 -16.55 22.96 -15.00
CA ASP A 260 -16.37 24.41 -15.14
C ASP A 260 -16.75 25.22 -13.89
N GLU A 261 -17.03 24.58 -12.76
CA GLU A 261 -17.22 25.22 -11.44
C GLU A 261 -16.09 24.82 -10.47
N SER A 262 -16.39 24.12 -9.39
CA SER A 262 -15.36 23.67 -8.44
C SER A 262 -14.61 22.44 -8.96
N HIS A 263 -13.32 22.38 -8.67
CA HIS A 263 -12.50 21.21 -8.99
C HIS A 263 -12.81 20.07 -8.02
N MET A 264 -13.07 20.42 -6.77
CA MET A 264 -13.38 19.50 -5.70
C MET A 264 -14.63 19.94 -4.94
N ASN A 265 -15.32 18.98 -4.34
CA ASN A 265 -16.35 19.21 -3.34
C ASN A 265 -16.20 18.16 -2.23
N PHE A 266 -16.58 18.47 -1.01
CA PHE A 266 -16.59 17.48 0.07
C PHE A 266 -17.70 16.46 -0.12
N HIS A 267 -17.41 15.19 0.11
CA HIS A 267 -18.40 14.12 0.03
C HIS A 267 -19.22 14.01 1.33
N PHE A 268 -19.87 15.12 1.73
CA PHE A 268 -20.75 15.18 2.90
C PHE A 268 -21.81 14.07 2.96
N PRO A 269 -22.46 13.66 1.84
CA PRO A 269 -23.47 12.60 1.90
C PRO A 269 -22.96 11.27 2.45
N LEU A 270 -21.73 10.88 2.10
CA LEU A 270 -21.15 9.59 2.46
C LEU A 270 -20.66 9.55 3.92
N MET A 271 -20.12 10.66 4.42
CA MET A 271 -19.47 10.72 5.74
C MET A 271 -20.36 10.16 6.87
N PRO A 272 -21.62 10.63 7.09
CA PRO A 272 -22.47 10.08 8.15
C PRO A 272 -22.81 8.59 7.95
N ARG A 273 -22.97 8.16 6.70
CA ARG A 273 -23.35 6.77 6.38
C ARG A 273 -22.23 5.79 6.67
N MET A 274 -20.96 6.23 6.65
CA MET A 274 -19.83 5.40 7.08
C MET A 274 -19.92 5.07 8.59
N PHE A 275 -20.30 6.05 9.42
CA PHE A 275 -20.54 5.82 10.85
C PHE A 275 -21.77 4.95 11.08
N MET A 276 -22.88 5.23 10.39
CA MET A 276 -24.10 4.41 10.48
C MET A 276 -23.83 2.96 10.12
N ALA A 277 -23.19 2.71 8.98
CA ALA A 277 -22.87 1.37 8.48
C ALA A 277 -21.99 0.58 9.47
N LEU A 278 -21.01 1.24 10.09
CA LEU A 278 -20.18 0.63 11.12
C LEU A 278 -21.00 0.21 12.34
N GLN A 279 -21.90 1.07 12.84
CA GLN A 279 -22.70 0.74 14.02
C GLN A 279 -23.80 -0.27 13.72
N MET A 280 -24.47 -0.15 12.59
CA MET A 280 -25.51 -1.08 12.13
C MET A 280 -24.91 -2.46 11.78
N GLU A 281 -23.60 -2.53 11.56
CA GLU A 281 -22.90 -3.67 10.97
C GLU A 281 -23.50 -4.07 9.63
N ASP A 282 -23.89 -3.08 8.83
CA ASP A 282 -24.56 -3.26 7.54
C ASP A 282 -23.96 -2.29 6.53
N ARG A 283 -23.58 -2.79 5.36
CA ARG A 283 -23.02 -2.00 4.28
C ARG A 283 -24.06 -1.17 3.53
N PHE A 284 -25.35 -1.44 3.71
CA PHE A 284 -26.44 -0.82 2.95
C PHE A 284 -26.37 0.73 2.94
N PRO A 285 -26.19 1.44 4.07
CA PRO A 285 -26.15 2.90 4.05
C PRO A 285 -25.04 3.49 3.16
N ILE A 286 -23.88 2.81 3.07
CA ILE A 286 -22.76 3.24 2.21
C ILE A 286 -23.09 3.02 0.73
N ILE A 287 -23.66 1.86 0.39
CA ILE A 287 -23.98 1.51 -0.99
C ILE A 287 -25.11 2.42 -1.50
N ASP A 288 -26.19 2.54 -0.72
CA ASP A 288 -27.38 3.30 -1.09
C ASP A 288 -27.05 4.75 -1.43
N ILE A 289 -26.29 5.43 -0.56
CA ILE A 289 -25.93 6.84 -0.80
C ILE A 289 -24.98 7.01 -2.01
N LEU A 290 -24.10 6.04 -2.26
CA LEU A 290 -23.20 6.09 -3.41
C LEU A 290 -23.88 5.74 -4.73
N GLU A 291 -24.92 4.89 -4.72
CA GLU A 291 -25.76 4.62 -5.89
C GLU A 291 -26.65 5.83 -6.25
N GLN A 292 -27.07 6.61 -5.25
CA GLN A 292 -27.79 7.87 -5.45
C GLN A 292 -26.88 9.01 -5.89
N THR A 293 -25.57 8.93 -5.64
CA THR A 293 -24.61 9.99 -6.00
C THR A 293 -24.33 9.98 -7.51
N PRO A 294 -24.70 11.03 -8.28
CA PRO A 294 -24.44 11.08 -9.71
C PRO A 294 -22.94 11.06 -10.05
N ALA A 295 -22.63 10.66 -11.28
CA ALA A 295 -21.25 10.74 -11.78
C ALA A 295 -20.77 12.19 -11.89
N ILE A 296 -19.49 12.40 -11.62
CA ILE A 296 -18.84 13.72 -11.68
C ILE A 296 -17.98 13.86 -12.95
N PRO A 297 -17.70 15.10 -13.41
CA PRO A 297 -16.80 15.33 -14.55
C PRO A 297 -15.39 14.76 -14.35
N ASP A 298 -14.74 14.33 -15.44
CA ASP A 298 -13.43 13.66 -15.42
C ASP A 298 -12.28 14.51 -14.86
N ASN A 299 -12.39 15.84 -14.86
CA ASN A 299 -11.43 16.76 -14.25
C ASN A 299 -11.73 17.06 -12.77
N CYS A 300 -12.89 16.67 -12.24
CA CYS A 300 -13.31 16.94 -10.86
C CYS A 300 -12.99 15.78 -9.91
N GLN A 301 -13.07 16.01 -8.59
CA GLN A 301 -12.76 15.00 -7.58
C GLN A 301 -13.48 15.24 -6.25
N TRP A 302 -14.00 14.18 -5.62
CA TRP A 302 -14.48 14.26 -4.24
C TRP A 302 -13.34 14.43 -3.22
N ALA A 303 -13.55 15.29 -2.23
CA ALA A 303 -12.77 15.35 -0.99
C ALA A 303 -13.44 14.45 0.07
N MET A 304 -12.76 13.37 0.43
CA MET A 304 -13.23 12.37 1.38
C MET A 304 -12.74 12.73 2.78
N PHE A 305 -13.59 12.66 3.81
CA PHE A 305 -13.20 12.98 5.18
C PHE A 305 -14.04 12.18 6.18
N LEU A 306 -13.54 12.05 7.41
CA LEU A 306 -14.27 11.42 8.51
C LEU A 306 -14.77 12.44 9.51
N ARG A 307 -13.91 13.42 9.84
CA ARG A 307 -14.17 14.55 10.73
C ARG A 307 -13.42 15.77 10.22
N ASN A 308 -13.76 16.93 10.76
CA ASN A 308 -13.22 18.24 10.44
C ASN A 308 -13.28 19.12 11.72
N HIS A 309 -12.98 20.41 11.58
CA HIS A 309 -13.06 21.40 12.65
C HIS A 309 -14.47 21.72 13.16
N ASP A 310 -15.52 21.30 12.45
CA ASP A 310 -16.91 21.46 12.87
C ASP A 310 -17.46 20.22 13.59
N GLU A 311 -18.75 20.23 13.91
CA GLU A 311 -19.48 19.05 14.34
C GLU A 311 -19.63 18.03 13.21
N LEU A 312 -19.90 16.78 13.59
CA LEU A 312 -20.41 15.79 12.63
C LEU A 312 -21.82 16.22 12.26
N THR A 313 -21.94 16.92 11.13
CA THR A 313 -23.21 17.45 10.62
C THR A 313 -24.17 16.32 10.27
N LEU A 314 -25.43 16.48 10.70
CA LEU A 314 -26.57 15.62 10.37
C LEU A 314 -27.70 16.46 9.75
N GLU A 315 -27.34 17.53 9.02
CA GLU A 315 -28.32 18.34 8.29
C GLU A 315 -28.89 17.57 7.10
N MET A 316 -28.03 16.96 6.29
CA MET A 316 -28.37 16.25 5.05
C MET A 316 -28.52 14.75 5.27
N VAL A 317 -29.30 14.41 6.30
CA VAL A 317 -29.78 13.05 6.60
C VAL A 317 -31.28 13.10 6.89
N THR A 318 -31.97 11.98 6.75
CA THR A 318 -33.38 11.89 7.15
C THR A 318 -33.54 12.04 8.66
N ASP A 319 -34.72 12.43 9.12
CA ASP A 319 -34.99 12.60 10.57
C ASP A 319 -34.72 11.31 11.36
N GLU A 320 -35.09 10.15 10.81
CA GLU A 320 -34.85 8.84 11.43
C GLU A 320 -33.35 8.51 11.56
N GLU A 321 -32.56 8.82 10.52
CA GLU A 321 -31.11 8.64 10.56
C GLU A 321 -30.45 9.60 11.57
N ARG A 322 -30.93 10.84 11.67
CA ARG A 322 -30.46 11.82 12.64
C ARG A 322 -30.69 11.34 14.06
N ASP A 323 -31.91 10.90 14.37
CA ASP A 323 -32.26 10.36 15.68
C ASP A 323 -31.45 9.10 16.02
N TYR A 324 -31.22 8.23 15.02
CA TYR A 324 -30.34 7.09 15.16
C TYR A 324 -28.91 7.51 15.53
N MET A 325 -28.34 8.47 14.80
CA MET A 325 -26.97 8.96 15.01
C MET A 325 -26.81 9.61 16.39
N TRP A 326 -27.76 10.44 16.81
CA TRP A 326 -27.74 11.01 18.16
C TRP A 326 -27.81 9.94 19.26
N ARG A 327 -28.67 8.94 19.11
CA ARG A 327 -28.81 7.85 20.11
C ARG A 327 -27.54 7.01 20.22
N VAL A 328 -26.78 6.85 19.14
CA VAL A 328 -25.59 6.00 19.12
C VAL A 328 -24.35 6.76 19.55
N TYR A 329 -24.14 7.95 18.98
CA TYR A 329 -22.87 8.68 19.04
C TYR A 329 -22.89 9.89 19.98
N ALA A 330 -24.08 10.33 20.42
CA ALA A 330 -24.28 11.47 21.32
C ALA A 330 -25.22 11.11 22.49
N ASN A 331 -24.80 10.11 23.28
CA ASN A 331 -25.50 9.70 24.50
C ASN A 331 -25.60 10.85 25.50
N ASP A 332 -24.56 11.68 25.59
CA ASP A 332 -24.61 12.94 26.32
C ASP A 332 -25.26 14.02 25.43
N PRO A 333 -26.41 14.59 25.83
CA PRO A 333 -27.07 15.65 25.06
C PRO A 333 -26.20 16.88 24.85
N THR A 334 -25.25 17.16 25.76
CA THR A 334 -24.34 18.31 25.63
C THR A 334 -23.32 18.12 24.50
N ALA A 335 -23.12 16.90 23.99
CA ALA A 335 -22.29 16.65 22.80
C ALA A 335 -23.03 16.96 21.49
N ARG A 336 -24.32 17.30 21.55
CA ARG A 336 -25.12 17.75 20.40
C ARG A 336 -25.00 19.27 20.27
N ILE A 337 -24.99 19.74 19.04
CA ILE A 337 -25.01 21.18 18.71
C ILE A 337 -25.63 21.33 17.32
N ASN A 338 -26.46 22.37 17.14
CA ASN A 338 -27.24 22.58 15.92
C ASN A 338 -27.97 21.28 15.52
N LEU A 339 -27.71 20.78 14.31
CA LEU A 339 -28.18 19.47 13.85
C LEU A 339 -27.02 18.47 13.71
N GLY A 340 -26.08 18.42 14.67
CA GLY A 340 -24.91 17.54 14.58
C GLY A 340 -24.34 17.09 15.93
N ILE A 341 -23.11 16.57 15.90
CA ILE A 341 -22.40 15.98 17.05
C ILE A 341 -20.97 16.55 17.14
N ARG A 342 -20.69 17.37 18.16
CA ARG A 342 -19.39 18.06 18.36
C ARG A 342 -18.36 17.19 19.06
N ARG A 343 -17.98 16.09 18.42
CA ARG A 343 -16.97 15.14 18.92
C ARG A 343 -15.90 14.83 17.88
N ARG A 344 -14.70 14.45 18.34
CA ARG A 344 -13.59 13.97 17.50
C ARG A 344 -13.79 12.51 17.09
N LEU A 345 -12.96 12.04 16.16
CA LEU A 345 -13.05 10.69 15.61
C LEU A 345 -12.85 9.59 16.66
N ALA A 346 -11.76 9.63 17.43
CA ALA A 346 -11.47 8.59 18.42
C ALA A 346 -12.57 8.52 19.51
N PRO A 347 -13.05 9.65 20.07
CA PRO A 347 -14.15 9.63 21.02
C PRO A 347 -15.50 9.16 20.44
N LEU A 348 -15.84 9.49 19.19
CA LEU A 348 -17.02 8.93 18.49
C LEU A 348 -16.95 7.40 18.39
N LEU A 349 -15.74 6.84 18.26
CA LEU A 349 -15.50 5.41 18.13
C LEU A 349 -15.19 4.71 19.46
N ALA A 350 -15.43 5.39 20.58
CA ALA A 350 -15.14 4.92 21.94
C ALA A 350 -13.69 4.40 22.07
N ASN A 351 -12.75 5.16 21.49
CA ASN A 351 -11.32 4.88 21.42
C ASN A 351 -10.95 3.48 20.89
N SER A 352 -11.85 2.85 20.13
CA SER A 352 -11.59 1.53 19.56
C SER A 352 -10.65 1.64 18.39
N ARG A 353 -9.38 1.27 18.61
CA ARG A 353 -8.35 1.27 17.57
C ARG A 353 -8.78 0.58 16.28
N ARG A 354 -9.46 -0.57 16.37
CA ARG A 354 -9.93 -1.31 15.19
C ARG A 354 -11.00 -0.55 14.40
N LYS A 355 -11.88 0.18 15.07
CA LYS A 355 -12.89 1.03 14.41
C LYS A 355 -12.23 2.23 13.72
N ILE A 356 -11.27 2.87 14.39
CA ILE A 356 -10.49 3.99 13.84
C ILE A 356 -9.75 3.54 12.57
N GLU A 357 -9.07 2.40 12.63
CA GLU A 357 -8.38 1.83 11.47
C GLU A 357 -9.35 1.48 10.34
N LEU A 358 -10.49 0.86 10.65
CA LEU A 358 -11.49 0.49 9.64
C LEU A 358 -12.05 1.71 8.89
N LEU A 359 -12.45 2.78 9.60
CA LEU A 359 -12.94 3.98 8.94
C LEU A 359 -11.86 4.68 8.14
N ASN A 360 -10.61 4.69 8.61
CA ASN A 360 -9.49 5.22 7.83
C ASN A 360 -9.20 4.37 6.59
N ILE A 361 -9.33 3.04 6.66
CA ILE A 361 -9.22 2.17 5.49
C ILE A 361 -10.27 2.54 4.45
N LEU A 362 -11.51 2.78 4.86
CA LEU A 362 -12.55 3.26 3.94
C LEU A 362 -12.21 4.65 3.38
N LEU A 363 -11.79 5.60 4.22
CA LEU A 363 -11.35 6.94 3.81
C LEU A 363 -10.27 6.88 2.71
N PHE A 364 -9.29 6.00 2.86
CA PHE A 364 -8.17 5.87 1.91
C PHE A 364 -8.48 5.03 0.67
N SER A 365 -9.57 4.25 0.68
CA SER A 365 -9.91 3.33 -0.42
C SER A 365 -11.16 3.71 -1.21
N MET A 366 -12.00 4.60 -0.71
CA MET A 366 -13.14 5.17 -1.45
C MET A 366 -12.69 6.13 -2.56
N PRO A 367 -13.52 6.38 -3.60
CA PRO A 367 -13.15 7.24 -4.72
C PRO A 367 -13.07 8.71 -4.30
N GLY A 368 -11.85 9.22 -4.23
CA GLY A 368 -11.59 10.63 -3.96
C GLY A 368 -10.25 10.87 -3.27
N THR A 369 -10.07 12.10 -2.84
CA THR A 369 -8.87 12.61 -2.16
C THR A 369 -9.15 12.68 -0.66
N PRO A 370 -8.44 11.92 0.18
CA PRO A 370 -8.67 11.91 1.62
C PRO A 370 -8.16 13.21 2.27
N VAL A 371 -8.95 13.71 3.22
CA VAL A 371 -8.67 14.83 4.10
C VAL A 371 -8.59 14.30 5.53
N LEU A 372 -7.46 14.54 6.18
CA LEU A 372 -7.22 14.18 7.58
C LEU A 372 -7.37 15.42 8.46
N TYR A 373 -8.08 15.30 9.57
CA TYR A 373 -8.15 16.36 10.58
C TYR A 373 -7.00 16.22 11.58
N TYR A 374 -6.33 17.33 11.90
CA TYR A 374 -5.12 17.27 12.72
C TYR A 374 -5.34 16.60 14.07
N GLY A 375 -4.47 15.65 14.41
CA GLY A 375 -4.52 14.90 15.66
C GLY A 375 -5.33 13.60 15.60
N ASP A 376 -6.16 13.39 14.57
CA ASP A 376 -6.84 12.10 14.39
C ASP A 376 -5.86 10.96 14.08
N GLU A 377 -4.69 11.26 13.50
CA GLU A 377 -3.62 10.30 13.24
C GLU A 377 -2.94 9.77 14.51
N ILE A 378 -3.09 10.47 15.63
CA ILE A 378 -2.69 10.00 16.97
C ILE A 378 -3.90 9.63 17.83
N GLY A 379 -5.12 9.85 17.38
CA GLY A 379 -6.34 9.53 18.13
C GLY A 379 -6.61 10.53 19.26
N MET A 380 -6.41 11.82 19.00
CA MET A 380 -6.75 12.89 19.94
C MET A 380 -8.23 12.84 20.36
N GLY A 381 -8.47 13.18 21.63
CA GLY A 381 -9.80 13.35 22.19
C GLY A 381 -10.40 14.72 21.93
N ASP A 382 -11.59 14.95 22.50
CA ASP A 382 -12.29 16.23 22.48
C ASP A 382 -12.54 16.76 23.90
N ASN A 383 -12.94 18.03 23.99
CA ASN A 383 -13.50 18.64 25.19
C ASN A 383 -14.75 19.45 24.83
N PHE A 384 -15.88 18.76 24.62
CA PHE A 384 -17.14 19.37 24.20
C PHE A 384 -17.76 20.38 25.20
N TYR A 385 -17.15 20.57 26.39
CA TYR A 385 -17.54 21.60 27.37
C TYR A 385 -17.00 23.00 27.05
N LEU A 386 -16.09 23.14 26.07
CA LEU A 386 -15.44 24.42 25.72
C LEU A 386 -16.35 25.43 24.98
N GLY A 387 -17.62 25.09 24.77
CA GLY A 387 -18.57 25.94 24.05
C GLY A 387 -18.41 25.85 22.53
N ASP A 388 -19.51 26.06 21.82
CA ASP A 388 -19.62 25.88 20.37
C ASP A 388 -18.91 24.59 19.88
N ARG A 389 -18.01 24.70 18.90
CA ARG A 389 -17.23 23.61 18.29
C ARG A 389 -15.78 23.55 18.79
N ASN A 390 -15.39 24.42 19.73
CA ASN A 390 -14.02 24.53 20.25
C ASN A 390 -13.50 23.22 20.88
N GLY A 391 -14.40 22.34 21.32
CA GLY A 391 -14.05 21.04 21.87
C GLY A 391 -13.28 20.12 20.92
N CYS A 392 -13.45 20.29 19.61
CA CYS A 392 -12.68 19.55 18.60
C CYS A 392 -11.37 20.25 18.22
N ARG A 393 -11.18 21.52 18.62
CA ARG A 393 -10.12 22.42 18.17
C ARG A 393 -9.01 22.63 19.22
N THR A 394 -8.91 21.76 20.22
CA THR A 394 -7.87 21.84 21.27
C THR A 394 -6.47 21.72 20.68
N PRO A 395 -5.43 22.30 21.30
CA PRO A 395 -4.08 22.27 20.73
C PRO A 395 -3.52 20.85 20.48
N MET A 396 -2.71 20.73 19.43
CA MET A 396 -2.05 19.47 19.03
C MET A 396 -1.17 18.90 20.15
N GLN A 397 -1.20 17.58 20.35
CA GLN A 397 -0.50 16.89 21.43
C GLN A 397 0.87 16.34 20.95
N TRP A 398 1.94 17.13 21.09
CA TRP A 398 3.28 16.79 20.60
C TRP A 398 4.08 15.90 21.53
N SER A 399 4.11 16.17 22.83
CA SER A 399 4.85 15.41 23.85
C SER A 399 4.08 15.31 25.16
N ALA A 400 4.64 14.58 26.13
CA ALA A 400 4.12 14.52 27.49
C ALA A 400 4.53 15.74 28.36
N ASP A 401 5.23 16.72 27.79
CA ASP A 401 5.64 17.92 28.52
C ASP A 401 4.46 18.86 28.79
N ARG A 402 4.76 19.94 29.52
CA ARG A 402 3.85 21.06 29.75
C ARG A 402 3.13 21.47 28.46
N ASN A 403 1.81 21.67 28.57
CA ASN A 403 0.94 22.01 27.46
C ASN A 403 1.02 21.03 26.28
N ALA A 404 1.28 19.74 26.54
CA ALA A 404 1.52 18.73 25.51
C ALA A 404 2.63 19.05 24.51
N GLY A 405 3.60 19.90 24.88
CA GLY A 405 4.65 20.38 23.97
C GLY A 405 4.15 21.34 22.88
N PHE A 406 2.89 21.81 22.94
CA PHE A 406 2.34 22.82 22.02
C PHE A 406 2.93 24.22 22.27
N SER A 407 3.11 24.60 23.53
CA SER A 407 3.55 25.94 23.95
C SER A 407 4.34 25.88 25.26
N LYS A 408 5.27 26.82 25.46
CA LYS A 408 5.97 27.02 26.74
C LYS A 408 5.26 28.01 27.69
N ALA A 409 4.18 28.64 27.24
CA ALA A 409 3.41 29.63 27.99
C ALA A 409 2.83 29.10 29.30
N ASN A 410 2.30 30.00 30.13
CA ASN A 410 1.45 29.57 31.24
C ASN A 410 0.22 28.81 30.70
N PRO A 411 -0.15 27.62 31.22
CA PRO A 411 -1.35 26.90 30.77
C PRO A 411 -2.63 27.76 30.77
N GLN A 412 -2.71 28.75 31.67
CA GLN A 412 -3.84 29.70 31.73
C GLN A 412 -3.83 30.76 30.63
N GLN A 413 -2.71 30.93 29.91
CA GLN A 413 -2.57 31.83 28.77
C GLN A 413 -2.85 31.14 27.44
N LEU A 414 -3.01 29.82 27.42
CA LEU A 414 -3.39 29.11 26.20
C LEU A 414 -4.75 29.60 25.72
N TYR A 415 -4.87 29.81 24.41
CA TYR A 415 -6.15 30.20 23.81
C TYR A 415 -7.25 29.17 24.05
N LEU A 416 -6.92 27.89 23.89
CA LEU A 416 -7.75 26.75 24.32
C LEU A 416 -6.92 25.81 25.19
N PRO A 417 -7.52 25.17 26.21
CA PRO A 417 -6.82 24.24 27.06
C PRO A 417 -6.46 22.94 26.32
N ILE A 418 -5.44 22.25 26.82
CA ILE A 418 -5.11 20.89 26.40
C ILE A 418 -6.15 19.90 26.93
N THR A 419 -6.42 18.84 26.18
CA THR A 419 -7.27 17.74 26.61
C THR A 419 -6.61 16.97 27.75
N ILE A 420 -7.28 16.97 28.91
CA ILE A 420 -6.85 16.30 30.15
C ILE A 420 -7.81 15.18 30.58
N ASP A 421 -8.73 14.77 29.71
CA ASP A 421 -9.54 13.59 29.95
C ASP A 421 -8.64 12.36 30.07
N PRO A 422 -8.79 11.48 31.09
CA PRO A 422 -7.90 10.34 31.29
C PRO A 422 -7.78 9.39 30.10
N GLU A 423 -8.82 9.23 29.27
CA GLU A 423 -8.79 8.32 28.10
C GLU A 423 -7.96 8.90 26.95
N TYR A 424 -7.88 10.23 26.84
CA TYR A 424 -7.21 10.96 25.76
C TYR A 424 -6.05 11.85 26.22
N HIS A 425 -5.64 11.70 27.48
CA HIS A 425 -4.67 12.58 28.14
C HIS A 425 -3.38 12.67 27.35
N TYR A 426 -2.85 13.88 27.18
CA TYR A 426 -1.68 14.14 26.36
C TYR A 426 -0.42 13.40 26.82
N GLU A 427 -0.29 13.05 28.11
CA GLU A 427 0.82 12.21 28.60
C GLU A 427 0.82 10.79 28.01
N ALA A 428 -0.36 10.27 27.61
CA ALA A 428 -0.51 8.98 26.95
C ALA A 428 -0.58 9.15 25.42
N ILE A 429 -1.43 10.06 24.95
CA ILE A 429 -1.69 10.32 23.53
C ILE A 429 -0.87 11.53 23.08
N ASN A 430 0.33 11.31 22.56
CA ASN A 430 1.11 12.37 21.92
C ASN A 430 2.00 11.83 20.81
N VAL A 431 2.45 12.73 19.94
CA VAL A 431 3.32 12.39 18.80
C VAL A 431 4.61 11.72 19.26
N GLU A 432 5.30 12.23 20.27
CA GLU A 432 6.58 11.68 20.73
C GLU A 432 6.46 10.21 21.19
N ASN A 433 5.46 9.90 22.02
CA ASN A 433 5.18 8.55 22.48
C ASN A 433 4.82 7.62 21.31
N GLN A 434 3.97 8.09 20.39
CA GLN A 434 3.57 7.29 19.24
C GLN A 434 4.69 7.12 18.21
N GLN A 435 5.62 8.06 18.10
CA GLN A 435 6.81 7.96 17.26
C GLN A 435 7.73 6.83 17.76
N LYS A 436 7.88 6.68 19.08
CA LYS A 436 8.69 5.63 19.71
C LYS A 436 8.07 4.23 19.61
N ASN A 437 6.75 4.13 19.44
CA ASN A 437 6.03 2.85 19.34
C ASN A 437 5.60 2.52 17.90
N LEU A 438 6.27 1.57 17.25
CA LEU A 438 5.95 1.14 15.87
C LEU A 438 4.55 0.56 15.64
N SER A 439 3.86 0.16 16.70
CA SER A 439 2.47 -0.32 16.64
C SER A 439 1.46 0.80 16.93
N SER A 440 1.91 2.05 17.05
CA SER A 440 1.06 3.21 17.29
C SER A 440 0.11 3.50 16.12
N LEU A 441 -0.85 4.40 16.36
CA LEU A 441 -1.79 4.81 15.32
C LEU A 441 -1.07 5.65 14.28
N LEU A 442 -0.15 6.50 14.72
CA LEU A 442 0.71 7.29 13.85
C LEU A 442 1.49 6.44 12.84
N TRP A 443 2.18 5.39 13.29
CA TRP A 443 2.94 4.50 12.41
C TRP A 443 2.04 3.69 11.47
N TRP A 444 0.87 3.28 11.95
CA TRP A 444 -0.13 2.63 11.10
C TRP A 444 -0.64 3.58 10.00
N MET A 445 -0.97 4.82 10.36
CA MET A 445 -1.41 5.86 9.41
C MET A 445 -0.36 6.13 8.34
N ARG A 446 0.91 6.32 8.73
CA ARG A 446 2.03 6.47 7.80
C ARG A 446 2.12 5.32 6.81
N ARG A 447 1.98 4.08 7.30
CA ARG A 447 2.03 2.88 6.46
C ARG A 447 0.88 2.84 5.46
N VAL A 448 -0.35 3.15 5.89
CA VAL A 448 -1.53 3.17 5.03
C VAL A 448 -1.43 4.27 3.97
N ILE A 449 -1.02 5.48 4.35
CA ILE A 449 -0.80 6.60 3.42
C ILE A 449 0.26 6.23 2.37
N ALA A 450 1.40 5.68 2.82
CA ALA A 450 2.47 5.24 1.93
C ALA A 450 1.99 4.13 0.97
N MET A 451 1.19 3.18 1.45
CA MET A 451 0.60 2.15 0.59
C MET A 451 -0.38 2.75 -0.42
N ARG A 452 -1.29 3.63 0.00
CA ARG A 452 -2.22 4.31 -0.93
C ARG A 452 -1.48 5.01 -2.06
N LYS A 453 -0.38 5.71 -1.76
CA LYS A 453 0.43 6.43 -2.77
C LYS A 453 1.04 5.52 -3.83
N ASN A 454 1.25 4.24 -3.54
CA ASN A 454 1.80 3.27 -4.51
C ASN A 454 0.78 2.80 -5.55
N TYR A 455 -0.51 3.10 -5.37
CA TYR A 455 -1.61 2.54 -6.13
C TYR A 455 -2.53 3.63 -6.67
N LYS A 456 -2.44 3.90 -7.97
CA LYS A 456 -3.24 4.94 -8.63
C LYS A 456 -4.73 4.59 -8.69
N ALA A 457 -5.11 3.32 -8.52
CA ALA A 457 -6.51 2.94 -8.46
C ALA A 457 -7.25 3.59 -7.29
N PHE A 458 -6.60 3.87 -6.16
CA PHE A 458 -7.26 4.55 -5.04
C PHE A 458 -7.58 6.01 -5.33
N SER A 459 -6.69 6.74 -6.00
CA SER A 459 -6.88 8.16 -6.31
C SER A 459 -7.73 8.39 -7.55
N ARG A 460 -7.55 7.59 -8.62
CA ARG A 460 -8.12 7.86 -9.94
C ARG A 460 -8.95 6.71 -10.52
N GLY A 461 -9.01 5.57 -9.84
CA GLY A 461 -9.72 4.40 -10.34
C GLY A 461 -11.24 4.50 -10.16
N SER A 462 -11.98 3.82 -11.04
CA SER A 462 -13.43 3.64 -10.89
C SER A 462 -13.77 2.82 -9.64
N LEU A 463 -15.03 2.86 -9.21
CA LEU A 463 -15.59 2.08 -8.11
C LEU A 463 -16.60 1.06 -8.66
N GLU A 464 -16.44 -0.22 -8.32
CA GLU A 464 -17.40 -1.28 -8.66
C GLU A 464 -17.70 -2.09 -7.39
N PHE A 465 -18.93 -2.02 -6.86
CA PHE A 465 -19.35 -2.82 -5.70
C PHE A 465 -19.51 -4.29 -6.07
N LEU A 466 -19.14 -5.17 -5.12
CA LEU A 466 -19.51 -6.57 -5.13
C LEU A 466 -20.54 -6.82 -4.03
N PHE A 467 -21.52 -7.68 -4.31
CA PHE A 467 -22.67 -7.90 -3.44
C PHE A 467 -22.67 -9.33 -2.88
N PRO A 468 -21.74 -9.70 -1.96
CA PRO A 468 -21.79 -11.01 -1.33
C PRO A 468 -23.01 -11.12 -0.41
N GLU A 469 -23.50 -12.33 -0.16
CA GLU A 469 -24.71 -12.56 0.65
C GLU A 469 -24.62 -12.01 2.08
N ASN A 470 -23.42 -11.93 2.66
CA ASN A 470 -23.22 -11.39 4.00
C ASN A 470 -23.27 -9.84 3.97
N PRO A 471 -24.33 -9.18 4.49
CA PRO A 471 -24.46 -7.72 4.45
C PRO A 471 -23.46 -6.99 5.36
N LYS A 472 -22.85 -7.71 6.30
CA LYS A 472 -21.85 -7.16 7.24
C LYS A 472 -20.49 -6.92 6.60
N VAL A 473 -20.27 -7.43 5.39
CA VAL A 473 -19.00 -7.30 4.67
C VAL A 473 -19.20 -6.42 3.45
N LEU A 474 -18.56 -5.26 3.44
CA LEU A 474 -18.51 -4.35 2.30
C LEU A 474 -17.35 -4.76 1.38
N VAL A 475 -17.63 -4.92 0.09
CA VAL A 475 -16.63 -5.34 -0.89
C VAL A 475 -16.75 -4.49 -2.14
N PHE A 476 -15.63 -3.99 -2.63
CA PHE A 476 -15.60 -3.23 -3.87
C PHE A 476 -14.25 -3.33 -4.56
N LEU A 477 -14.25 -3.01 -5.85
CA LEU A 477 -13.07 -2.92 -6.68
C LEU A 477 -12.75 -1.45 -6.96
N ARG A 478 -11.45 -1.12 -6.93
CA ARG A 478 -10.90 0.11 -7.49
C ARG A 478 -10.09 -0.22 -8.73
N ARG A 479 -10.38 0.42 -9.87
CA ARG A 479 -9.84 -0.01 -11.17
C ARG A 479 -9.33 1.13 -12.03
N THR A 480 -8.14 0.95 -12.58
CA THR A 480 -7.62 1.69 -13.75
C THR A 480 -7.40 0.71 -14.90
N GLU A 481 -6.85 1.17 -16.02
CA GLU A 481 -6.51 0.28 -17.14
C GLU A 481 -5.49 -0.82 -16.77
N ASP A 482 -4.51 -0.48 -15.92
CA ASP A 482 -3.40 -1.36 -15.58
C ASP A 482 -3.51 -2.02 -14.19
N GLU A 483 -4.39 -1.51 -13.32
CA GLU A 483 -4.45 -1.88 -11.91
C GLU A 483 -5.87 -2.22 -11.46
N THR A 484 -6.01 -3.29 -10.68
CA THR A 484 -7.29 -3.66 -10.05
C THR A 484 -7.02 -4.02 -8.60
N ILE A 485 -7.65 -3.28 -7.70
CA ILE A 485 -7.59 -3.50 -6.25
C ILE A 485 -8.94 -3.98 -5.77
N LEU A 486 -8.95 -5.10 -5.05
CA LEU A 486 -10.10 -5.62 -4.33
C LEU A 486 -10.00 -5.21 -2.87
N VAL A 487 -10.98 -4.45 -2.40
CA VAL A 487 -11.12 -4.01 -1.01
C VAL A 487 -12.22 -4.82 -0.34
N VAL A 488 -11.92 -5.41 0.81
CA VAL A 488 -12.86 -6.23 1.59
C VAL A 488 -12.84 -5.70 3.03
N VAL A 489 -13.98 -5.28 3.56
CA VAL A 489 -14.09 -4.67 4.90
C VAL A 489 -15.21 -5.33 5.68
N ASN A 490 -14.89 -5.84 6.87
CA ASN A 490 -15.87 -6.38 7.80
C ASN A 490 -16.36 -5.28 8.75
N LEU A 491 -17.61 -4.84 8.60
CA LEU A 491 -18.22 -3.83 9.48
C LEU A 491 -18.59 -4.39 10.86
N SER A 492 -18.67 -5.72 10.98
CA SER A 492 -19.07 -6.41 12.21
C SER A 492 -18.01 -6.39 13.30
N ARG A 493 -18.45 -6.28 14.55
CA ARG A 493 -17.63 -6.52 15.75
C ARG A 493 -17.31 -7.99 15.99
N PHE A 494 -17.79 -8.89 15.14
CA PHE A 494 -17.52 -10.32 15.16
C PHE A 494 -16.82 -10.79 13.89
N ALA A 495 -16.14 -11.93 13.95
CA ALA A 495 -15.56 -12.55 12.76
C ALA A 495 -16.66 -12.88 11.74
N GLN A 496 -16.39 -12.66 10.44
CA GLN A 496 -17.35 -12.88 9.36
C GLN A 496 -16.75 -13.76 8.26
N PRO A 497 -17.44 -14.84 7.85
CA PRO A 497 -17.15 -15.50 6.58
C PRO A 497 -17.81 -14.72 5.42
N VAL A 498 -17.17 -14.77 4.26
CA VAL A 498 -17.74 -14.21 3.03
C VAL A 498 -17.30 -15.04 1.82
N GLU A 499 -18.20 -15.21 0.86
CA GLU A 499 -17.89 -15.81 -0.44
C GLU A 499 -18.07 -14.75 -1.53
N LEU A 500 -17.03 -14.51 -2.32
CA LEU A 500 -17.01 -13.46 -3.35
C LEU A 500 -17.18 -14.06 -4.74
N ASP A 501 -18.06 -13.50 -5.55
CA ASP A 501 -18.07 -13.78 -6.98
C ASP A 501 -16.96 -12.98 -7.68
N LEU A 502 -15.84 -13.66 -7.92
CA LEU A 502 -14.70 -13.12 -8.64
C LEU A 502 -14.48 -13.86 -9.97
N ALA A 503 -15.51 -14.51 -10.54
CA ALA A 503 -15.35 -15.36 -11.72
C ALA A 503 -14.72 -14.62 -12.92
N LYS A 504 -15.00 -13.32 -13.06
CA LYS A 504 -14.39 -12.41 -14.06
C LYS A 504 -12.86 -12.32 -13.96
N PHE A 505 -12.31 -12.58 -12.77
CA PHE A 505 -10.88 -12.52 -12.47
C PHE A 505 -10.24 -13.92 -12.34
N SER A 506 -10.91 -14.98 -12.83
CA SER A 506 -10.39 -16.34 -12.79
C SER A 506 -8.96 -16.42 -13.36
N GLY A 507 -8.07 -17.06 -12.62
CA GLY A 507 -6.64 -17.16 -12.90
C GLY A 507 -5.80 -16.07 -12.23
N CYS A 508 -6.38 -14.93 -11.82
CA CYS A 508 -5.65 -13.89 -11.10
C CYS A 508 -5.26 -14.37 -9.69
N ILE A 509 -4.14 -13.86 -9.18
CA ILE A 509 -3.67 -14.13 -7.82
C ILE A 509 -3.89 -12.86 -7.00
N PRO A 510 -4.80 -12.87 -6.00
CA PRO A 510 -4.92 -11.77 -5.06
C PRO A 510 -3.64 -11.71 -4.22
N MET A 511 -3.01 -10.55 -4.16
CA MET A 511 -1.85 -10.31 -3.31
C MET A 511 -2.19 -9.21 -2.32
N GLU A 512 -2.09 -9.53 -1.03
CA GLU A 512 -2.38 -8.59 0.06
C GLU A 512 -1.37 -7.44 0.03
N VAL A 513 -1.84 -6.19 0.07
CA VAL A 513 -1.02 -4.99 -0.20
C VAL A 513 0.04 -4.75 0.86
N PHE A 514 -0.29 -4.95 2.14
CA PHE A 514 0.61 -4.62 3.24
C PHE A 514 1.71 -5.68 3.41
N SER A 515 1.35 -6.96 3.37
CA SER A 515 2.25 -8.09 3.61
C SER A 515 2.85 -8.67 2.33
N ARG A 516 2.29 -8.34 1.15
CA ARG A 516 2.61 -8.93 -0.16
C ARG A 516 2.39 -10.44 -0.24
N ASN A 517 1.64 -11.00 0.71
CA ASN A 517 1.30 -12.42 0.70
C ASN A 517 0.35 -12.73 -0.45
N ARG A 518 0.66 -13.80 -1.17
CA ARG A 518 -0.19 -14.30 -2.26
C ARG A 518 -1.23 -15.23 -1.69
N PHE A 519 -2.48 -14.88 -1.93
CA PHE A 519 -3.63 -15.71 -1.60
C PHE A 519 -3.86 -16.74 -2.73
N PRO A 520 -4.67 -17.79 -2.48
CA PRO A 520 -5.02 -18.78 -3.51
C PRO A 520 -5.50 -18.10 -4.80
N ALA A 521 -5.13 -18.65 -5.96
CA ALA A 521 -5.56 -18.10 -7.24
C ALA A 521 -7.10 -18.15 -7.36
N ILE A 522 -7.69 -17.09 -7.92
CA ILE A 522 -9.11 -16.99 -8.16
C ILE A 522 -9.51 -18.08 -9.17
N ARG A 523 -10.55 -18.84 -8.84
CA ARG A 523 -11.17 -19.83 -9.72
C ARG A 523 -12.52 -19.29 -10.21
N ARG A 524 -13.20 -20.03 -11.08
CA ARG A 524 -14.58 -19.71 -11.47
C ARG A 524 -15.60 -19.92 -10.34
N ALA A 525 -15.26 -20.74 -9.34
CA ALA A 525 -16.06 -20.90 -8.13
C ALA A 525 -15.94 -19.65 -7.24
N ARG A 526 -16.93 -19.43 -6.36
CA ARG A 526 -16.90 -18.34 -5.38
C ARG A 526 -15.64 -18.42 -4.51
N TYR A 527 -15.09 -17.26 -4.19
CA TYR A 527 -13.82 -17.12 -3.48
C TYR A 527 -14.07 -16.95 -1.97
N PRO A 528 -13.76 -17.95 -1.13
CA PRO A 528 -14.01 -17.87 0.30
C PRO A 528 -12.96 -17.01 1.00
N LEU A 529 -13.40 -16.13 1.90
CA LEU A 529 -12.57 -15.35 2.82
C LEU A 529 -13.16 -15.38 4.22
N THR A 530 -12.31 -15.18 5.22
CA THR A 530 -12.73 -14.99 6.62
C THR A 530 -12.05 -13.75 7.15
N LEU A 531 -12.81 -12.85 7.76
CA LEU A 531 -12.32 -11.61 8.32
C LEU A 531 -12.48 -11.61 9.85
N ALA A 532 -11.45 -11.12 10.54
CA ALA A 532 -11.53 -10.83 11.97
C ALA A 532 -12.54 -9.70 12.26
N PRO A 533 -12.98 -9.50 13.52
CA PRO A 533 -13.77 -8.34 13.93
C PRO A 533 -13.16 -7.02 13.43
N HIS A 534 -13.92 -6.22 12.69
CA HIS A 534 -13.46 -4.98 12.05
C HIS A 534 -12.20 -5.15 11.17
N GLY A 535 -11.96 -6.37 10.68
CA GLY A 535 -10.85 -6.70 9.79
C GLY A 535 -11.08 -6.19 8.38
N HIS A 536 -9.99 -5.98 7.67
CA HIS A 536 -10.00 -5.47 6.30
C HIS A 536 -8.86 -6.09 5.48
N TYR A 537 -9.03 -6.10 4.16
CA TYR A 537 -7.99 -6.47 3.20
C TYR A 537 -7.99 -5.53 2.00
N TRP A 538 -6.79 -5.18 1.55
CA TRP A 538 -6.56 -4.63 0.21
C TRP A 538 -5.77 -5.65 -0.58
N PHE A 539 -6.33 -6.14 -1.68
CA PHE A 539 -5.68 -7.07 -2.57
C PHE A 539 -5.42 -6.42 -3.93
N VAL A 540 -4.19 -6.50 -4.43
CA VAL A 540 -3.93 -6.26 -5.85
C VAL A 540 -4.21 -7.56 -6.60
N LEU A 541 -5.11 -7.53 -7.57
CA LEU A 541 -5.41 -8.68 -8.41
C LEU A 541 -4.36 -8.79 -9.52
N GLN A 542 -3.37 -9.65 -9.31
CA GLN A 542 -2.35 -9.88 -10.31
C GLN A 542 -2.88 -10.83 -11.38
N SER A 543 -3.12 -10.30 -12.58
CA SER A 543 -3.38 -11.13 -13.75
C SER A 543 -2.26 -12.15 -13.94
N PRO A 544 -2.55 -13.38 -14.39
CA PRO A 544 -1.53 -14.28 -14.90
C PRO A 544 -0.64 -13.57 -15.92
N SER A 545 -1.17 -12.59 -16.68
CA SER A 545 -0.45 -11.80 -17.67
C SER A 545 0.42 -10.66 -17.14
N ALA A 546 0.20 -10.17 -15.91
CA ALA A 546 1.07 -9.18 -15.27
C ALA A 546 2.26 -9.87 -14.60
N ALA A 547 2.01 -11.01 -13.94
CA ALA A 547 3.05 -11.96 -13.56
C ALA A 547 3.75 -12.57 -14.79
N SER A 548 3.04 -12.67 -15.94
CA SER A 548 3.62 -13.10 -17.21
C SER A 548 4.23 -11.98 -18.04
N ARG A 549 4.02 -10.68 -17.81
CA ARG A 549 4.75 -9.62 -18.55
C ARG A 549 6.23 -9.61 -18.16
N ALA A 550 6.52 -9.90 -16.89
CA ALA A 550 7.87 -10.23 -16.41
C ALA A 550 8.39 -11.60 -16.94
N ARG A 551 7.52 -12.40 -17.57
CA ARG A 551 7.79 -13.77 -18.06
C ARG A 551 7.49 -13.95 -19.56
N ARG A 552 7.16 -12.88 -20.30
CA ARG A 552 6.54 -13.00 -21.64
C ARG A 552 7.62 -13.18 -22.68
N ARG A 553 7.98 -14.44 -22.89
CA ARG A 553 7.93 -15.12 -24.19
C ARG A 553 8.54 -16.48 -24.03
N LEU A 554 7.72 -17.52 -24.18
CA LEU A 554 8.00 -18.76 -24.89
C LEU A 554 6.64 -19.44 -25.07
N ARG A 555 6.09 -19.42 -26.29
CA ARG A 555 4.99 -20.32 -26.65
C ARG A 555 5.55 -21.74 -26.53
N THR A 556 4.83 -22.67 -25.89
CA THR A 556 5.18 -24.09 -25.93
C THR A 556 5.20 -24.51 -27.40
N PRO A 557 6.34 -24.92 -27.96
CA PRO A 557 6.45 -25.28 -29.37
C PRO A 557 5.62 -26.54 -29.68
N THR A 558 5.14 -26.64 -30.91
CA THR A 558 4.33 -27.77 -31.38
C THR A 558 5.14 -28.65 -32.33
N ILE A 559 5.11 -29.97 -32.12
CA ILE A 559 5.70 -30.98 -32.99
C ILE A 559 4.59 -31.57 -33.88
N ALA A 560 4.84 -31.66 -35.19
CA ALA A 560 3.79 -31.92 -36.19
C ALA A 560 3.09 -33.29 -36.10
N SER A 561 3.75 -34.33 -35.59
CA SER A 561 3.17 -35.68 -35.45
C SER A 561 3.68 -36.34 -34.18
N VAL A 562 3.12 -37.48 -33.76
CA VAL A 562 3.61 -38.25 -32.59
C VAL A 562 4.56 -39.37 -33.01
N PRO A 563 5.87 -39.09 -33.17
CA PRO A 563 6.85 -40.15 -33.38
C PRO A 563 6.98 -41.00 -32.10
N GLY A 564 7.35 -42.27 -32.25
CA GLY A 564 7.87 -43.02 -31.10
C GLY A 564 9.10 -42.31 -30.53
N PHE A 565 9.40 -42.47 -29.24
CA PHE A 565 10.53 -41.73 -28.63
C PHE A 565 11.85 -41.92 -29.38
N SER A 566 12.12 -43.12 -29.90
CA SER A 566 13.29 -43.43 -30.73
C SER A 566 13.35 -42.61 -32.04
N GLU A 567 12.20 -42.33 -32.64
CA GLU A 567 12.09 -41.52 -33.86
C GLU A 567 12.31 -40.02 -33.55
N LEU A 568 11.84 -39.54 -32.40
CA LEU A 568 12.05 -38.18 -31.90
C LEU A 568 13.56 -37.86 -31.77
N LEU A 569 14.36 -38.85 -31.35
CA LEU A 569 15.82 -38.75 -31.22
C LEU A 569 16.58 -39.15 -32.51
N SER A 570 15.91 -39.15 -33.66
CA SER A 570 16.49 -39.44 -34.98
C SER A 570 16.10 -38.39 -36.04
N GLY A 571 16.80 -38.40 -37.18
CA GLY A 571 16.37 -37.70 -38.40
C GLY A 571 16.16 -36.17 -38.28
N SER A 572 15.07 -35.66 -38.87
CA SER A 572 14.68 -34.25 -38.82
C SER A 572 14.16 -33.82 -37.46
N SER A 573 13.42 -34.67 -36.75
CA SER A 573 12.85 -34.37 -35.43
C SER A 573 13.92 -34.10 -34.38
N ARG A 574 15.02 -34.87 -34.40
CA ARG A 574 16.19 -34.59 -33.54
C ARG A 574 16.81 -33.23 -33.81
N ARG A 575 16.95 -32.85 -35.09
CA ARG A 575 17.52 -31.54 -35.47
C ARG A 575 16.65 -30.39 -34.97
N ASP A 576 15.33 -30.55 -34.99
CA ASP A 576 14.40 -29.54 -34.49
C ASP A 576 14.42 -29.45 -32.95
N LEU A 577 14.53 -30.60 -32.26
CA LEU A 577 14.79 -30.64 -30.81
C LEU A 577 16.07 -29.91 -30.42
N GLU A 578 17.18 -30.22 -31.09
CA GLU A 578 18.50 -29.68 -30.79
C GLU A 578 18.63 -28.19 -31.18
N ARG A 579 17.99 -27.73 -32.26
CA ARG A 579 18.12 -26.35 -32.75
C ARG A 579 17.10 -25.38 -32.20
N THR A 580 15.90 -25.84 -31.88
CA THR A 580 14.77 -24.94 -31.65
C THR A 580 14.04 -25.26 -30.35
N ILE A 581 13.60 -26.49 -30.12
CA ILE A 581 12.70 -26.80 -29.01
C ILE A 581 13.43 -26.79 -27.66
N ILE A 582 14.49 -27.58 -27.51
CA ILE A 582 15.22 -27.71 -26.24
C ILE A 582 15.97 -26.41 -25.87
N PRO A 583 16.69 -25.72 -26.78
CA PRO A 583 17.34 -24.44 -26.44
C PRO A 583 16.34 -23.41 -25.88
N ASN A 584 15.17 -23.32 -26.50
CA ASN A 584 14.09 -22.44 -26.06
C ASN A 584 13.59 -22.83 -24.66
N TYR A 585 13.33 -24.11 -24.41
CA TYR A 585 12.95 -24.60 -23.08
C TYR A 585 14.02 -24.32 -22.00
N LEU A 586 15.30 -24.59 -22.30
CA LEU A 586 16.41 -24.39 -21.36
C LEU A 586 16.54 -22.92 -20.92
N THR A 587 16.40 -21.96 -21.84
CA THR A 587 16.48 -20.52 -21.48
C THR A 587 15.37 -20.10 -20.51
N GLY A 588 14.20 -20.76 -20.55
CA GLY A 588 13.10 -20.57 -19.61
C GLY A 588 13.32 -21.22 -18.24
N CYS A 589 14.13 -22.28 -18.15
CA CYS A 589 14.36 -23.04 -16.93
C CYS A 589 15.17 -22.26 -15.90
N ARG A 590 14.76 -22.22 -14.62
CA ARG A 590 15.51 -21.51 -13.56
C ARG A 590 16.90 -22.09 -13.34
N TRP A 591 17.04 -23.41 -13.43
CA TRP A 591 18.28 -24.13 -13.20
C TRP A 591 19.32 -23.96 -14.31
N PHE A 592 18.96 -23.43 -15.48
CA PHE A 592 19.91 -23.15 -16.54
C PHE A 592 20.70 -21.87 -16.21
N GLY A 593 21.94 -22.03 -15.74
CA GLY A 593 22.77 -20.92 -15.23
C GLY A 593 23.37 -20.00 -16.30
N ALA A 594 23.40 -20.43 -17.57
CA ALA A 594 24.09 -19.72 -18.66
C ALA A 594 23.18 -18.79 -19.49
N LYS A 595 22.08 -18.27 -18.93
CA LYS A 595 21.09 -17.43 -19.63
C LYS A 595 21.65 -16.16 -20.28
N ALA A 596 22.76 -15.66 -19.76
CA ALA A 596 23.42 -14.47 -20.28
C ALA A 596 24.32 -14.75 -21.49
N ARG A 597 24.62 -16.03 -21.78
CA ARG A 597 25.47 -16.45 -22.91
C ARG A 597 24.61 -16.90 -24.08
N THR A 598 25.03 -16.57 -25.29
CA THR A 598 24.34 -17.01 -26.50
C THR A 598 24.70 -18.47 -26.81
N ILE A 599 23.70 -19.35 -26.87
CA ILE A 599 23.88 -20.74 -27.30
C ILE A 599 24.23 -20.74 -28.79
N ARG A 600 25.43 -21.22 -29.14
CA ARG A 600 25.88 -21.42 -30.52
C ARG A 600 25.33 -22.73 -31.08
N GLU A 601 25.38 -23.78 -30.28
CA GLU A 601 24.96 -25.13 -30.67
C GLU A 601 24.57 -25.95 -29.44
N LEU A 602 23.58 -26.83 -29.58
CA LEU A 602 23.17 -27.79 -28.57
C LEU A 602 23.11 -29.17 -29.20
N ARG A 603 23.65 -30.20 -28.52
CA ARG A 603 23.67 -31.59 -29.01
C ARG A 603 23.28 -32.57 -27.92
N ILE A 604 22.42 -33.53 -28.24
CA ILE A 604 22.10 -34.66 -27.36
C ILE A 604 23.22 -35.69 -27.46
N VAL A 605 24.03 -35.86 -26.42
CA VAL A 605 25.20 -36.75 -26.46
C VAL A 605 24.89 -38.17 -26.01
N GLU A 606 23.97 -38.34 -25.05
CA GLU A 606 23.50 -39.63 -24.53
C GLU A 606 22.01 -39.56 -24.19
N ASP A 607 21.32 -40.71 -24.28
CA ASP A 607 19.88 -40.86 -24.04
C ASP A 607 19.51 -42.23 -23.41
N PRO A 608 20.18 -42.66 -22.31
CA PRO A 608 19.90 -43.94 -21.68
C PRO A 608 18.42 -44.09 -21.28
N LEU A 609 17.88 -45.27 -21.56
CA LEU A 609 16.52 -45.64 -21.19
C LEU A 609 16.47 -45.95 -19.69
N ILE A 610 15.61 -45.26 -18.96
CA ILE A 610 15.40 -45.48 -17.52
C ILE A 610 14.21 -46.40 -17.30
N SER A 611 13.06 -46.07 -17.89
CA SER A 611 11.85 -46.88 -17.78
C SER A 611 11.78 -47.89 -18.94
N PRO A 612 11.51 -49.19 -18.70
CA PRO A 612 11.65 -50.25 -19.70
C PRO A 612 10.58 -50.27 -20.82
N HIS A 613 9.64 -49.33 -20.84
CA HIS A 613 8.55 -49.29 -21.83
C HIS A 613 8.91 -48.43 -23.06
N PRO A 614 8.26 -48.62 -24.23
CA PRO A 614 8.62 -47.94 -25.49
C PRO A 614 8.56 -46.40 -25.44
N ASP A 615 7.63 -45.84 -24.68
CA ASP A 615 7.49 -44.40 -24.38
C ASP A 615 8.13 -44.02 -23.03
N GLY A 616 8.95 -44.91 -22.47
CA GLY A 616 9.59 -44.74 -21.17
C GLY A 616 10.57 -43.57 -21.12
N ALA A 617 10.75 -43.03 -19.90
CA ALA A 617 11.62 -41.90 -19.67
C ALA A 617 13.08 -42.18 -20.06
N ARG A 618 13.72 -41.18 -20.67
CA ARG A 618 15.15 -41.18 -20.98
C ARG A 618 15.87 -40.13 -20.17
N HIS A 619 17.04 -40.46 -19.63
CA HIS A 619 17.88 -39.52 -18.88
C HIS A 619 18.86 -38.84 -19.85
N VAL A 620 18.40 -37.83 -20.59
CA VAL A 620 19.18 -37.27 -21.70
C VAL A 620 20.33 -36.39 -21.18
N LEU A 621 21.51 -36.56 -21.77
CA LEU A 621 22.67 -35.71 -21.57
C LEU A 621 22.84 -34.81 -22.80
N ILE A 622 23.04 -33.52 -22.55
CA ILE A 622 23.04 -32.47 -23.56
C ILE A 622 24.33 -31.66 -23.42
N GLU A 623 25.10 -31.58 -24.49
CA GLU A 623 26.23 -30.65 -24.59
C GLU A 623 25.74 -29.31 -25.16
N VAL A 624 26.01 -28.22 -24.44
CA VAL A 624 25.67 -26.84 -24.83
C VAL A 624 26.97 -26.07 -25.11
N ASN A 625 27.13 -25.66 -26.35
CA ASN A 625 28.23 -24.84 -26.83
C ASN A 625 27.79 -23.38 -26.92
N TYR A 626 28.55 -22.47 -26.32
CA TYR A 626 28.27 -21.03 -26.34
C TYR A 626 29.12 -20.30 -27.38
N THR A 627 28.73 -19.07 -27.74
CA THR A 627 29.58 -18.18 -28.55
C THR A 627 30.82 -17.71 -27.78
N GLU A 628 30.76 -17.74 -26.45
CA GLU A 628 31.82 -17.34 -25.53
C GLU A 628 31.87 -18.28 -24.30
N GLY A 629 33.08 -18.62 -23.86
CA GLY A 629 33.29 -19.57 -22.74
C GLY A 629 33.44 -21.03 -23.17
N ALA A 630 33.64 -21.91 -22.19
CA ALA A 630 33.75 -23.36 -22.40
C ALA A 630 32.37 -24.01 -22.62
N SER A 631 32.35 -25.16 -23.29
CA SER A 631 31.14 -25.99 -23.41
C SER A 631 30.74 -26.55 -22.04
N GLU A 632 29.44 -26.78 -21.86
CA GLU A 632 28.87 -27.31 -20.62
C GLU A 632 27.96 -28.50 -20.93
N ILE A 633 27.95 -29.50 -20.04
CA ILE A 633 27.05 -30.66 -20.15
C ILE A 633 25.90 -30.47 -19.17
N TYR A 634 24.67 -30.66 -19.65
CA TYR A 634 23.45 -30.61 -18.86
C TYR A 634 22.70 -31.95 -18.94
N THR A 635 21.86 -32.23 -17.95
CA THR A 635 20.88 -33.32 -18.04
C THR A 635 19.44 -32.80 -18.06
N LEU A 636 18.65 -33.43 -18.94
CA LEU A 636 17.23 -33.18 -19.09
C LEU A 636 16.53 -34.53 -19.26
N PRO A 637 15.92 -35.09 -18.21
CA PRO A 637 15.08 -36.26 -18.35
C PRO A 637 13.90 -35.96 -19.28
N LEU A 638 13.64 -36.79 -20.27
CA LEU A 638 12.60 -36.58 -21.28
C LEU A 638 11.66 -37.79 -21.33
N GLN A 639 10.35 -37.54 -21.42
CA GLN A 639 9.33 -38.58 -21.58
C GLN A 639 8.17 -38.06 -22.43
N ILE A 640 7.53 -38.96 -23.19
CA ILE A 640 6.29 -38.67 -23.91
C ILE A 640 5.14 -39.15 -23.02
N ALA A 641 4.24 -38.23 -22.64
CA ALA A 641 3.01 -38.56 -21.93
C ALA A 641 1.82 -38.45 -22.90
N ARG A 642 0.84 -39.35 -22.77
CA ARG A 642 -0.36 -39.42 -23.61
C ARG A 642 -1.62 -39.34 -22.75
N ASP A 643 -2.69 -38.81 -23.34
CA ASP A 643 -4.06 -38.82 -22.83
C ASP A 643 -4.16 -38.31 -21.38
N GLU A 644 -4.63 -39.13 -20.44
CA GLU A 644 -4.83 -38.75 -19.05
C GLU A 644 -3.52 -38.33 -18.36
N ASN A 645 -2.40 -38.97 -18.69
CA ASN A 645 -1.08 -38.59 -18.15
C ASN A 645 -0.62 -37.24 -18.70
N ALA A 646 -0.88 -36.95 -19.98
CA ALA A 646 -0.59 -35.63 -20.55
C ALA A 646 -1.43 -34.53 -19.88
N HIS A 647 -2.71 -34.80 -19.59
CA HIS A 647 -3.59 -33.87 -18.89
C HIS A 647 -3.14 -33.62 -17.45
N ARG A 648 -2.76 -34.69 -16.73
CA ARG A 648 -2.26 -34.60 -15.35
C ARG A 648 -1.02 -33.72 -15.27
N ILE A 649 -0.02 -33.97 -16.12
CA ILE A 649 1.26 -33.24 -16.09
C ILE A 649 1.07 -31.77 -16.52
N SER A 650 0.26 -31.51 -17.54
CA SER A 650 -0.07 -30.14 -17.96
C SER A 650 -0.82 -29.36 -16.86
N GLY A 651 -1.65 -30.03 -16.06
CA GLY A 651 -2.38 -29.42 -14.94
C GLY A 651 -1.52 -29.21 -13.69
N GLU A 652 -0.67 -30.17 -13.34
CA GLU A 652 0.14 -30.16 -12.11
C GLU A 652 1.48 -29.43 -12.27
N ALA A 653 2.08 -29.48 -13.46
CA ALA A 653 3.44 -29.01 -13.73
C ALA A 653 3.59 -28.43 -15.17
N GLN A 654 2.78 -27.44 -15.54
CA GLN A 654 2.83 -26.81 -16.88
C GLN A 654 4.24 -26.36 -17.32
N HIS A 655 5.07 -25.92 -16.40
CA HIS A 655 6.46 -25.49 -16.69
C HIS A 655 7.40 -26.63 -17.08
N ALA A 656 7.01 -27.89 -16.85
CA ALA A 656 7.74 -29.08 -17.27
C ALA A 656 7.44 -29.47 -18.73
N VAL A 657 6.42 -28.88 -19.35
CA VAL A 657 6.04 -29.17 -20.75
C VAL A 657 7.05 -28.52 -21.69
N ILE A 658 7.70 -29.35 -22.50
CA ILE A 658 8.76 -28.95 -23.44
C ILE A 658 8.16 -28.67 -24.81
N ALA A 659 7.24 -29.53 -25.27
CA ALA A 659 6.52 -29.38 -26.52
C ALA A 659 5.18 -30.15 -26.51
N GLU A 660 4.23 -29.71 -27.33
CA GLU A 660 2.95 -30.38 -27.57
C GLU A 660 2.95 -31.06 -28.94
N PHE A 661 2.26 -32.19 -29.10
CA PHE A 661 2.14 -32.86 -30.40
C PHE A 661 0.82 -32.44 -31.09
N ALA A 662 0.88 -31.95 -32.33
CA ALA A 662 -0.26 -31.34 -33.03
C ALA A 662 -1.44 -32.29 -33.25
N ASP A 663 -1.15 -33.55 -33.54
CA ASP A 663 -2.14 -34.54 -34.02
C ASP A 663 -2.68 -35.45 -32.89
N SER A 664 -2.43 -35.13 -31.61
CA SER A 664 -2.86 -36.00 -30.49
C SER A 664 -2.89 -35.26 -29.14
N ASN A 665 -3.52 -35.88 -28.14
CA ASN A 665 -3.39 -35.48 -26.74
C ASN A 665 -2.08 -36.00 -26.11
N ALA A 666 -0.93 -35.70 -26.72
CA ALA A 666 0.38 -36.09 -26.20
C ALA A 666 1.28 -34.87 -26.00
N ILE A 667 2.19 -34.98 -25.03
CA ILE A 667 3.18 -33.95 -24.73
C ILE A 667 4.58 -34.56 -24.56
N LEU A 668 5.61 -33.81 -24.96
CA LEU A 668 6.99 -34.03 -24.54
C LEU A 668 7.24 -33.16 -23.30
N HIS A 669 7.70 -33.77 -22.22
CA HIS A 669 7.90 -33.07 -20.95
C HIS A 669 9.16 -33.55 -20.23
N ASP A 670 9.58 -32.79 -19.21
CA ASP A 670 10.65 -33.16 -18.31
C ASP A 670 10.20 -34.30 -17.38
N ALA A 671 10.77 -35.48 -17.58
CA ALA A 671 10.37 -36.71 -16.89
C ALA A 671 10.57 -36.65 -15.37
N THR A 672 11.34 -35.68 -14.85
CA THR A 672 11.47 -35.43 -13.40
C THR A 672 10.09 -35.28 -12.72
N PHE A 673 9.11 -34.74 -13.45
CA PHE A 673 7.75 -34.52 -12.96
C PHE A 673 6.84 -35.74 -13.11
N ASP A 674 7.28 -36.80 -13.77
CA ASP A 674 6.56 -38.07 -13.88
C ASP A 674 6.87 -39.00 -12.70
N ALA A 675 5.83 -39.64 -12.15
CA ALA A 675 5.95 -40.48 -10.96
C ALA A 675 6.73 -41.78 -11.25
N ASP A 676 6.58 -42.35 -12.46
CA ASP A 676 7.23 -43.60 -12.82
C ASP A 676 8.74 -43.41 -12.99
N TYR A 677 9.14 -42.28 -13.59
CA TYR A 677 10.54 -41.91 -13.67
C TYR A 677 11.17 -41.76 -12.28
N ARG A 678 10.50 -41.06 -11.35
CA ARG A 678 10.99 -40.88 -9.97
C ARG A 678 11.11 -42.20 -9.22
N ALA A 679 10.12 -43.08 -9.36
CA ALA A 679 10.15 -44.40 -8.76
C ALA A 679 11.32 -45.24 -9.30
N GLU A 680 11.56 -45.19 -10.61
CA GLU A 680 12.58 -46.01 -11.24
C GLU A 680 14.00 -45.54 -10.93
N ILE A 681 14.27 -44.23 -10.92
CA ILE A 681 15.59 -43.73 -10.47
C ILE A 681 15.87 -44.10 -9.01
N TYR A 682 14.86 -44.10 -8.14
CA TYR A 682 14.98 -44.51 -6.74
C TYR A 682 15.40 -45.98 -6.65
N ARG A 683 14.74 -46.86 -7.42
CA ARG A 683 15.04 -48.30 -7.44
C ARG A 683 16.41 -48.60 -8.05
N ILE A 684 16.80 -47.93 -9.12
CA ILE A 684 18.13 -48.09 -9.72
C ILE A 684 19.23 -47.82 -8.69
N ILE A 685 19.08 -46.75 -7.90
CA ILE A 685 20.03 -46.41 -6.82
C ILE A 685 19.97 -47.48 -5.72
N ARG A 686 18.78 -47.75 -5.18
CA ARG A 686 18.55 -48.66 -4.04
C ARG A 686 19.04 -50.08 -4.32
N GLU A 687 18.73 -50.61 -5.50
CA GLU A 687 19.10 -51.97 -5.92
C GLU A 687 20.45 -52.03 -6.66
N GLN A 688 21.16 -50.90 -6.76
CA GLN A 688 22.48 -50.79 -7.39
C GLN A 688 22.51 -51.33 -8.84
N ARG A 689 21.43 -51.09 -9.60
CA ARG A 689 21.31 -51.59 -10.98
C ARG A 689 22.26 -50.85 -11.92
N LYS A 690 22.61 -51.53 -13.01
CA LYS A 690 23.38 -50.96 -14.13
C LYS A 690 22.56 -50.97 -15.41
N LEU A 691 22.44 -49.83 -16.06
CA LEU A 691 21.71 -49.64 -17.30
C LEU A 691 22.66 -49.22 -18.42
N ARG A 692 22.54 -49.86 -19.58
CA ARG A 692 23.40 -49.60 -20.74
C ARG A 692 23.02 -48.29 -21.44
N ALA A 693 24.00 -47.45 -21.74
CA ALA A 693 23.88 -46.26 -22.58
C ALA A 693 24.60 -46.47 -23.93
N ARG A 694 24.66 -45.45 -24.81
CA ARG A 694 25.31 -45.61 -26.12
C ARG A 694 26.82 -45.71 -25.99
N ARG A 695 27.45 -44.86 -25.18
CA ARG A 695 28.91 -44.82 -24.97
C ARG A 695 29.34 -45.19 -23.55
N GLY A 696 28.41 -45.56 -22.67
CA GLY A 696 28.69 -45.85 -21.26
C GLY A 696 27.59 -46.64 -20.55
N GLU A 697 27.54 -46.53 -19.23
CA GLU A 697 26.49 -47.08 -18.37
C GLU A 697 26.01 -46.06 -17.33
N ILE A 698 24.73 -46.13 -16.95
CA ILE A 698 24.23 -45.53 -15.71
C ILE A 698 24.30 -46.59 -14.62
N ALA A 699 24.90 -46.27 -13.49
CA ALA A 699 25.04 -47.15 -12.34
C ALA A 699 24.52 -46.49 -11.07
N GLY A 700 23.65 -47.20 -10.35
CA GLY A 700 23.25 -46.83 -8.99
C GLY A 700 24.25 -47.31 -7.95
N SER A 701 24.43 -46.55 -6.88
CA SER A 701 25.14 -46.97 -5.67
C SER A 701 24.35 -46.58 -4.43
N ALA A 702 24.35 -47.42 -3.41
CA ALA A 702 23.59 -47.21 -2.18
C ALA A 702 24.38 -47.67 -0.96
N THR A 703 24.18 -46.98 0.16
CA THR A 703 24.61 -47.45 1.48
C THR A 703 23.80 -48.69 1.89
N ALA A 704 24.38 -49.54 2.75
CA ALA A 704 23.67 -50.71 3.27
C ALA A 704 22.37 -50.33 4.01
N GLN A 705 22.37 -49.20 4.71
CA GLN A 705 21.20 -48.69 5.42
C GLN A 705 20.07 -48.31 4.45
N PHE A 706 20.39 -47.63 3.35
CA PHE A 706 19.38 -47.26 2.35
C PHE A 706 18.87 -48.46 1.56
N ALA A 707 19.74 -49.39 1.17
CA ALA A 707 19.36 -50.60 0.45
C ALA A 707 18.39 -51.48 1.27
N ALA A 708 18.57 -51.53 2.60
CA ALA A 708 17.72 -52.29 3.52
C ALA A 708 16.45 -51.54 3.98
N ALA A 709 16.33 -50.24 3.71
CA ALA A 709 15.18 -49.43 4.12
C ALA A 709 13.90 -49.79 3.35
N GLU A 710 12.76 -49.34 3.87
CA GLU A 710 11.46 -49.44 3.20
C GLU A 710 11.49 -48.81 1.80
N ASP A 711 10.84 -49.46 0.83
CA ASP A 711 10.77 -48.92 -0.52
C ASP A 711 9.74 -47.79 -0.61
N LEU A 712 10.25 -46.55 -0.66
CA LEU A 712 9.44 -45.34 -0.79
C LEU A 712 9.27 -44.89 -2.24
N SER A 713 9.63 -45.70 -3.24
CA SER A 713 9.61 -45.31 -4.66
C SER A 713 8.27 -44.74 -5.12
N ALA A 714 7.15 -45.25 -4.57
CA ALA A 714 5.80 -44.83 -4.92
C ALA A 714 5.34 -43.52 -4.26
N ASN A 715 6.01 -43.06 -3.19
CA ASN A 715 5.64 -41.87 -2.43
C ASN A 715 6.64 -40.74 -2.71
N SER A 716 6.55 -40.11 -3.88
CA SER A 716 7.52 -39.09 -4.31
C SER A 716 6.88 -37.78 -4.77
N SER A 717 7.49 -36.66 -4.40
CA SER A 717 7.04 -35.31 -4.79
C SER A 717 8.22 -34.41 -5.16
N VAL A 718 8.03 -33.52 -6.14
CA VAL A 718 9.04 -32.54 -6.54
C VAL A 718 8.90 -31.27 -5.71
N MET A 719 9.99 -30.78 -5.11
CA MET A 719 9.95 -29.60 -4.24
C MET A 719 9.85 -28.29 -5.05
N ARG A 720 8.99 -27.37 -4.60
CA ARG A 720 8.79 -26.05 -5.23
C ARG A 720 9.83 -25.04 -4.71
N GLY A 721 10.60 -24.39 -5.59
CA GLY A 721 11.57 -23.36 -5.20
C GLY A 721 12.96 -23.42 -5.87
N GLU A 722 13.11 -24.15 -6.97
CA GLU A 722 14.41 -24.46 -7.58
C GLU A 722 15.31 -23.25 -7.88
N GLN A 723 16.58 -23.35 -7.46
CA GLN A 723 17.65 -22.39 -7.73
C GLN A 723 18.57 -22.87 -8.88
N SER A 724 19.10 -24.11 -8.82
CA SER A 724 20.07 -24.63 -9.81
C SER A 724 19.97 -26.13 -10.16
N ASN A 725 19.18 -26.92 -9.41
CA ASN A 725 19.05 -28.37 -9.55
C ASN A 725 17.62 -28.81 -9.21
N SER A 726 17.19 -30.00 -9.66
CA SER A 726 15.87 -30.53 -9.26
C SER A 726 15.96 -31.25 -7.93
N SER A 727 14.93 -31.10 -7.10
CA SER A 727 14.87 -31.69 -5.76
C SER A 727 13.59 -32.51 -5.60
N ILE A 728 13.74 -33.77 -5.20
CA ILE A 728 12.65 -34.75 -5.04
C ILE A 728 12.66 -35.25 -3.60
N LEU A 729 11.48 -35.28 -2.97
CA LEU A 729 11.27 -35.88 -1.66
C LEU A 729 10.61 -37.25 -1.82
N PHE A 730 11.13 -38.27 -1.14
CA PHE A 730 10.55 -39.61 -1.03
C PHE A 730 10.04 -39.81 0.41
N GLY A 731 8.72 -39.81 0.58
CA GLY A 731 8.06 -39.73 1.88
C GLY A 731 8.51 -38.50 2.66
N THR A 732 8.86 -38.69 3.94
CA THR A 732 9.52 -37.68 4.78
C THR A 732 10.95 -38.05 5.13
N GLN A 733 11.49 -39.11 4.51
CA GLN A 733 12.71 -39.78 4.96
C GLN A 733 13.91 -39.49 4.05
N TYR A 734 13.70 -39.40 2.73
CA TYR A 734 14.79 -39.21 1.78
C TYR A 734 14.57 -38.02 0.85
N PHE A 735 15.67 -37.35 0.54
CA PHE A 735 15.77 -36.23 -0.38
C PHE A 735 16.75 -36.60 -1.50
N LEU A 736 16.31 -36.51 -2.74
CA LEU A 736 17.09 -36.77 -3.94
C LEU A 736 17.30 -35.47 -4.73
N LYS A 737 18.56 -35.15 -5.03
CA LYS A 737 18.99 -34.02 -5.85
C LYS A 737 19.46 -34.53 -7.21
N ILE A 738 18.83 -34.06 -8.29
CA ILE A 738 19.29 -34.29 -9.66
C ILE A 738 20.19 -33.12 -10.08
N PHE A 739 21.45 -33.40 -10.40
CA PHE A 739 22.39 -32.38 -10.86
C PHE A 739 22.08 -32.02 -12.31
N ARG A 740 21.66 -30.77 -12.56
CA ARG A 740 21.27 -30.31 -13.90
C ARG A 740 22.44 -29.96 -14.79
N LYS A 741 23.48 -29.34 -14.22
CA LYS A 741 24.78 -29.14 -14.87
C LYS A 741 25.73 -30.21 -14.36
N LEU A 742 26.38 -30.89 -15.28
CA LEU A 742 27.24 -32.03 -15.01
C LEU A 742 28.71 -31.67 -15.24
N GLU A 743 29.56 -32.17 -14.35
CA GLU A 743 31.01 -32.01 -14.43
C GLU A 743 31.66 -33.40 -14.33
N GLU A 744 32.72 -33.62 -15.11
CA GLU A 744 33.49 -34.85 -15.06
C GLU A 744 34.39 -34.88 -13.82
N GLY A 745 34.48 -36.04 -13.17
CA GLY A 745 35.35 -36.25 -12.02
C GLY A 745 34.59 -36.31 -10.70
N ILE A 746 35.28 -35.94 -9.63
CA ILE A 746 34.74 -36.01 -8.28
C ILE A 746 33.70 -34.91 -8.09
N ASN A 747 32.49 -35.28 -7.70
CA ASN A 747 31.44 -34.33 -7.35
C ASN A 747 31.58 -33.96 -5.86
N PRO A 748 31.85 -32.68 -5.51
CA PRO A 748 32.10 -32.28 -4.13
C PRO A 748 30.92 -32.53 -3.20
N ASP A 749 29.67 -32.35 -3.66
CA ASP A 749 28.48 -32.60 -2.84
C ASP A 749 28.42 -34.07 -2.40
N VAL A 750 28.73 -35.01 -3.31
CA VAL A 750 28.76 -36.43 -2.99
C VAL A 750 29.93 -36.77 -2.09
N GLU A 751 31.14 -36.33 -2.44
CA GLU A 751 32.37 -36.67 -1.73
C GLU A 751 32.31 -36.20 -0.28
N ILE A 752 31.95 -34.92 -0.08
CA ILE A 752 31.85 -34.31 1.25
C ILE A 752 30.73 -34.97 2.06
N THR A 753 29.54 -35.14 1.50
CA THR A 753 28.40 -35.71 2.24
C THR A 753 28.67 -37.17 2.61
N ARG A 754 29.26 -37.96 1.70
CA ARG A 754 29.66 -39.34 1.96
C ARG A 754 30.73 -39.42 3.04
N PHE A 755 31.78 -38.60 2.95
CA PHE A 755 32.82 -38.55 3.98
C PHE A 755 32.25 -38.18 5.36
N LEU A 756 31.42 -37.13 5.43
CA LEU A 756 30.81 -36.69 6.69
C LEU A 756 29.89 -37.74 7.30
N THR A 757 29.26 -38.58 6.48
CA THR A 757 28.35 -39.64 6.92
C THR A 757 29.12 -40.89 7.33
N GLU A 758 29.95 -41.43 6.45
CA GLU A 758 30.57 -42.75 6.59
C GLU A 758 31.87 -42.74 7.40
N ARG A 759 32.64 -41.65 7.31
CA ARG A 759 33.96 -41.50 7.97
C ARG A 759 33.87 -40.63 9.22
N ALA A 760 33.56 -39.35 9.06
CA ALA A 760 33.57 -38.39 10.16
C ALA A 760 32.34 -38.50 11.10
N LYS A 761 31.26 -39.17 10.66
CA LYS A 761 30.01 -39.38 11.42
C LYS A 761 29.43 -38.09 12.01
N PHE A 762 29.41 -37.02 11.23
CA PHE A 762 28.95 -35.71 11.69
C PHE A 762 27.41 -35.65 11.71
N PRO A 763 26.77 -35.41 12.87
CA PRO A 763 25.31 -35.59 13.00
C PRO A 763 24.47 -34.40 12.50
N ASN A 764 25.08 -33.24 12.25
CA ASN A 764 24.36 -32.00 11.88
C ASN A 764 24.29 -31.77 10.36
N VAL A 765 24.46 -32.82 9.56
CA VAL A 765 24.27 -32.78 8.10
C VAL A 765 23.35 -33.93 7.66
N PRO A 766 22.61 -33.76 6.56
CA PRO A 766 21.88 -34.87 5.95
C PRO A 766 22.80 -36.06 5.68
N ALA A 767 22.40 -37.26 6.10
CA ALA A 767 23.18 -38.47 5.92
C ALA A 767 23.14 -38.92 4.45
N PHE A 768 24.30 -39.21 3.87
CA PHE A 768 24.46 -39.80 2.55
C PHE A 768 23.73 -41.15 2.46
N ALA A 769 22.95 -41.36 1.41
CA ALA A 769 22.22 -42.61 1.20
C ALA A 769 22.64 -43.33 -0.09
N GLY A 770 22.99 -42.62 -1.17
CA GLY A 770 23.40 -43.23 -2.44
C GLY A 770 23.63 -42.22 -3.58
N THR A 771 24.08 -42.71 -4.73
CA THR A 771 24.27 -41.91 -5.96
C THR A 771 23.74 -42.61 -7.19
N LEU A 772 23.43 -41.80 -8.21
CA LEU A 772 23.28 -42.24 -9.59
C LEU A 772 24.44 -41.65 -10.40
N GLU A 773 25.20 -42.48 -11.10
CA GLU A 773 26.39 -42.08 -11.85
C GLU A 773 26.31 -42.52 -13.31
N TYR A 774 26.81 -41.69 -14.21
CA TYR A 774 27.13 -42.06 -15.59
C TYR A 774 28.61 -42.37 -15.70
N ARG A 775 28.95 -43.55 -16.25
CA ARG A 775 30.32 -44.04 -16.40
C ARG A 775 30.62 -44.31 -17.87
N SER A 776 31.66 -43.67 -18.40
CA SER A 776 32.10 -43.83 -19.79
C SER A 776 33.63 -43.95 -19.83
N GLY A 777 34.13 -45.19 -19.97
CA GLY A 777 35.56 -45.47 -19.89
C GLY A 777 36.12 -45.15 -18.51
N LYS A 778 37.04 -44.18 -18.42
CA LYS A 778 37.60 -43.69 -17.14
C LYS A 778 36.83 -42.51 -16.55
N ASN A 779 35.91 -41.91 -17.31
CA ASN A 779 35.18 -40.73 -16.88
C ASN A 779 33.93 -41.15 -16.09
N THR A 780 33.75 -40.55 -14.92
CA THR A 780 32.56 -40.71 -14.08
C THR A 780 31.93 -39.35 -13.85
N VAL A 781 30.61 -39.29 -13.95
CA VAL A 781 29.80 -38.10 -13.75
C VAL A 781 28.66 -38.45 -12.81
N VAL A 782 28.46 -37.67 -11.75
CA VAL A 782 27.33 -37.87 -10.83
C VAL A 782 26.09 -37.20 -11.42
N LEU A 783 25.04 -37.99 -11.64
CA LEU A 783 23.74 -37.52 -12.12
C LEU A 783 22.81 -37.13 -10.96
N ALA A 784 22.84 -37.87 -9.86
CA ALA A 784 22.01 -37.59 -8.70
C ALA A 784 22.64 -38.05 -7.37
N LEU A 785 22.24 -37.39 -6.28
CA LEU A 785 22.59 -37.70 -4.90
C LEU A 785 21.30 -37.92 -4.11
N ILE A 786 21.20 -39.02 -3.36
CA ILE A 786 20.14 -39.24 -2.37
C ILE A 786 20.73 -39.20 -0.95
N GLN A 787 20.02 -38.52 -0.05
CA GLN A 787 20.40 -38.31 1.35
C GLN A 787 19.15 -38.27 2.24
N SER A 788 19.31 -38.24 3.57
CA SER A 788 18.19 -38.10 4.49
C SER A 788 17.46 -36.75 4.32
N ALA A 789 16.13 -36.75 4.39
CA ALA A 789 15.33 -35.53 4.43
C ALA A 789 15.29 -34.94 5.85
N ILE A 790 15.35 -33.60 5.94
CA ILE A 790 15.23 -32.87 7.21
C ILE A 790 13.95 -32.02 7.14
N ALA A 791 13.06 -32.21 8.12
CA ALA A 791 11.87 -31.37 8.25
C ALA A 791 12.29 -29.93 8.58
N ASN A 792 11.75 -28.95 7.84
CA ASN A 792 11.97 -27.54 8.10
C ASN A 792 10.68 -26.74 7.86
N GLU A 793 10.59 -25.60 8.53
CA GLU A 793 9.54 -24.60 8.33
C GLU A 793 10.21 -23.32 7.81
N GLY A 794 10.40 -23.25 6.49
CA GLY A 794 11.01 -22.10 5.81
C GLY A 794 12.52 -22.23 5.59
N ASP A 795 13.10 -21.13 5.10
CA ASP A 795 14.52 -21.05 4.75
C ASP A 795 15.22 -19.90 5.50
N ALA A 796 16.54 -20.06 5.70
CA ALA A 796 17.33 -19.09 6.45
C ALA A 796 17.40 -17.72 5.75
N TRP A 797 17.18 -17.66 4.43
CA TRP A 797 17.22 -16.41 3.67
C TRP A 797 15.99 -15.56 3.97
N THR A 798 14.79 -16.12 3.86
CA THR A 798 13.53 -15.49 4.24
C THR A 798 13.57 -15.05 5.70
N PHE A 799 13.97 -15.94 6.61
CA PHE A 799 14.13 -15.60 8.03
C PHE A 799 15.10 -14.44 8.28
N THR A 800 16.20 -14.40 7.55
CA THR A 800 17.18 -13.29 7.63
C THR A 800 16.59 -11.99 7.10
N LEU A 801 15.91 -12.02 5.95
CA LEU A 801 15.28 -10.83 5.37
C LEU A 801 14.18 -10.26 6.27
N ASP A 802 13.35 -11.10 6.86
CA ASP A 802 12.31 -10.68 7.82
C ASP A 802 12.94 -10.04 9.07
N SER A 803 14.04 -10.63 9.55
CA SER A 803 14.81 -10.08 10.68
C SER A 803 15.46 -8.72 10.33
N VAL A 804 15.97 -8.56 9.11
CA VAL A 804 16.53 -7.29 8.61
C VAL A 804 15.44 -6.24 8.43
N GLY A 805 14.27 -6.60 7.90
CA GLY A 805 13.11 -5.72 7.82
C GLY A 805 12.71 -5.22 9.21
N SER A 806 12.59 -6.14 10.17
CA SER A 806 12.31 -5.84 11.57
C SER A 806 13.38 -4.94 12.20
N TYR A 807 14.66 -5.14 11.87
CA TYR A 807 15.75 -4.27 12.31
C TYR A 807 15.57 -2.83 11.81
N TYR A 808 15.31 -2.64 10.52
CA TYR A 808 15.09 -1.31 9.96
C TYR A 808 13.88 -0.62 10.58
N GLU A 809 12.79 -1.35 10.80
CA GLU A 809 11.64 -0.82 11.54
C GLU A 809 12.05 -0.32 12.93
N ARG A 810 12.80 -1.11 13.71
CA ARG A 810 13.29 -0.71 15.04
C ARG A 810 14.23 0.50 14.98
N VAL A 811 15.14 0.55 14.01
CA VAL A 811 16.05 1.69 13.80
C VAL A 811 15.26 2.97 13.52
N LEU A 812 14.26 2.89 12.63
CA LEU A 812 13.41 4.04 12.30
C LEU A 812 12.60 4.53 13.51
N SER A 813 12.20 3.63 14.41
CA SER A 813 11.49 3.98 15.64
C SER A 813 12.33 4.67 16.71
N ARG A 814 13.65 4.43 16.71
CA ARG A 814 14.60 4.93 17.72
C ARG A 814 15.60 5.94 17.15
N LYS A 815 15.20 6.66 16.09
CA LYS A 815 16.05 7.62 15.37
C LYS A 815 16.66 8.70 16.28
N ALA A 816 15.95 9.11 17.34
CA ALA A 816 16.43 10.05 18.34
C ALA A 816 17.58 9.49 19.21
N ASP A 817 17.51 8.20 19.58
CA ASP A 817 18.49 7.52 20.45
C ASP A 817 19.81 7.21 19.71
N LEU A 818 19.80 7.23 18.37
CA LEU A 818 20.98 6.97 17.53
C LEU A 818 21.94 8.16 17.47
N ASN A 819 21.50 9.37 17.88
CA ASN A 819 22.34 10.56 17.95
C ASN A 819 23.26 10.54 19.19
N GLU A 820 22.95 9.73 20.20
CA GLU A 820 23.83 9.44 21.33
C GLU A 820 24.62 8.16 21.05
N ILE A 821 25.92 8.29 20.79
CA ILE A 821 26.77 7.18 20.35
C ILE A 821 26.83 6.05 21.41
N GLY A 822 26.43 4.83 21.04
CA GLY A 822 27.32 3.68 21.17
C GLY A 822 27.14 2.67 22.32
N SER A 823 25.93 2.42 22.85
CA SER A 823 25.78 1.26 23.75
C SER A 823 25.62 -0.05 22.94
N THR A 824 26.48 -1.04 23.20
CA THR A 824 26.38 -2.39 22.59
C THR A 824 25.02 -3.04 22.86
N GLN A 825 24.39 -2.66 23.97
CA GLN A 825 23.07 -3.12 24.37
C GLN A 825 21.96 -2.59 23.45
N LEU A 826 22.01 -1.31 23.05
CA LEU A 826 21.08 -0.75 22.08
C LEU A 826 21.18 -1.47 20.72
N ILE A 827 22.39 -1.76 20.25
CA ILE A 827 22.60 -2.51 19.00
C ILE A 827 22.01 -3.93 19.09
N GLN A 828 22.17 -4.61 20.22
CA GLN A 828 21.57 -5.94 20.43
C GLN A 828 20.04 -5.90 20.45
N GLU A 829 19.44 -4.87 21.07
CA GLU A 829 17.99 -4.67 21.07
C GLU A 829 17.44 -4.38 19.65
N LEU A 830 18.17 -3.57 18.87
CA LEU A 830 17.81 -3.24 17.50
C LEU A 830 17.86 -4.47 16.58
N ILE A 831 18.89 -5.33 16.69
CA ILE A 831 19.02 -6.54 15.87
C ILE A 831 17.98 -7.60 16.27
N GLY A 832 17.59 -7.62 17.56
CA GLY A 832 16.62 -8.56 18.12
C GLY A 832 17.25 -9.90 18.51
N GLY A 833 17.08 -10.31 19.77
CA GLY A 833 17.91 -11.34 20.41
C GLY A 833 17.93 -12.73 19.76
N ILE A 834 16.87 -13.15 19.05
CA ILE A 834 16.79 -14.51 18.48
C ILE A 834 17.72 -14.68 17.27
N TYR A 835 17.81 -13.68 16.39
CA TYR A 835 18.58 -13.80 15.15
C TYR A 835 20.09 -13.97 15.39
N PRO A 836 20.75 -13.16 16.25
CA PRO A 836 22.15 -13.34 16.62
C PRO A 836 22.45 -14.70 17.23
N GLU A 837 21.54 -15.27 18.04
CA GLU A 837 21.72 -16.61 18.59
C GLU A 837 21.70 -17.69 17.51
N LYS A 838 20.78 -17.59 16.54
CA LYS A 838 20.73 -18.51 15.39
C LYS A 838 21.97 -18.36 14.51
N ALA A 839 22.42 -17.13 14.26
CA ALA A 839 23.65 -16.85 13.52
C ALA A 839 24.89 -17.41 14.25
N ARG A 840 24.95 -17.27 15.58
CA ARG A 840 26.00 -17.87 16.42
C ARG A 840 25.99 -19.40 16.34
N LEU A 841 24.81 -20.01 16.45
CA LEU A 841 24.66 -21.46 16.32
C LEU A 841 25.10 -21.94 14.94
N LEU A 842 24.72 -21.23 13.87
CA LEU A 842 25.18 -21.53 12.51
C LEU A 842 26.71 -21.48 12.43
N GLY A 843 27.34 -20.42 12.93
CA GLY A 843 28.79 -20.30 12.98
C GLY A 843 29.47 -21.43 13.78
N GLN A 844 28.87 -21.83 14.91
CA GLN A 844 29.35 -22.97 15.69
C GLN A 844 29.26 -24.28 14.90
N ARG A 845 28.12 -24.55 14.24
CA ARG A 845 27.93 -25.74 13.41
C ARG A 845 28.87 -25.76 12.21
N THR A 846 29.12 -24.62 11.59
CA THR A 846 30.14 -24.48 10.54
C THR A 846 31.54 -24.81 11.07
N GLY A 847 31.93 -24.30 12.24
CA GLY A 847 33.22 -24.65 12.85
C GLY A 847 33.36 -26.13 13.23
N GLU A 848 32.29 -26.76 13.71
CA GLU A 848 32.24 -28.20 13.95
C GLU A 848 32.34 -29.01 12.65
N LEU A 849 31.67 -28.57 11.58
CA LEU A 849 31.78 -29.17 10.24
C LEU A 849 33.23 -29.14 9.73
N HIS A 850 33.92 -28.01 9.83
CA HIS A 850 35.33 -27.91 9.43
C HIS A 850 36.23 -28.86 10.22
N ARG A 851 36.00 -29.01 11.53
CA ARG A 851 36.74 -29.99 12.35
C ARG A 851 36.45 -31.43 11.93
N ALA A 852 35.21 -31.74 11.57
CA ALA A 852 34.84 -33.05 11.04
C ALA A 852 35.52 -33.32 9.69
N LEU A 853 35.57 -32.34 8.79
CA LEU A 853 36.28 -32.47 7.50
C LEU A 853 37.78 -32.68 7.67
N ALA A 854 38.37 -32.12 8.72
CA ALA A 854 39.79 -32.25 9.05
C ALA A 854 40.13 -33.46 9.94
N SER A 855 39.18 -34.39 10.18
CA SER A 855 39.37 -35.45 11.18
C SER A 855 40.22 -36.63 10.69
N GLU A 856 40.39 -36.80 9.38
CA GLU A 856 41.18 -37.87 8.76
C GLU A 856 42.45 -37.28 8.16
N ILE A 857 43.61 -37.69 8.67
CA ILE A 857 44.92 -37.19 8.23
C ILE A 857 45.51 -38.12 7.14
N ASP A 858 45.05 -39.36 7.10
CA ASP A 858 45.57 -40.39 6.19
C ASP A 858 44.92 -40.35 4.79
N ASP A 859 43.83 -39.61 4.62
CA ASP A 859 43.22 -39.33 3.31
C ASP A 859 43.75 -37.98 2.78
N PRO A 860 44.60 -37.96 1.74
CA PRO A 860 45.17 -36.72 1.20
C PRO A 860 44.12 -35.71 0.74
N ALA A 861 42.90 -36.13 0.39
CA ALA A 861 41.83 -35.22 -0.02
C ALA A 861 41.21 -34.43 1.15
N PHE A 862 41.33 -34.96 2.38
CA PHE A 862 40.78 -34.37 3.61
C PHE A 862 41.87 -33.99 4.63
N ALA A 863 43.12 -34.37 4.37
CA ALA A 863 44.28 -34.01 5.19
C ALA A 863 44.46 -32.47 5.23
N PRO A 864 44.56 -31.86 6.42
CA PRO A 864 44.73 -30.41 6.54
C PRO A 864 46.05 -29.94 5.91
N GLU A 865 45.98 -29.01 4.95
CA GLU A 865 47.15 -28.37 4.35
C GLU A 865 47.50 -27.02 5.01
N PRO A 866 48.80 -26.64 5.10
CA PRO A 866 49.19 -25.34 5.61
C PRO A 866 48.71 -24.17 4.73
N PHE A 867 47.93 -23.24 5.30
CA PHE A 867 47.48 -22.03 4.62
C PHE A 867 48.58 -20.96 4.53
N ASN A 868 49.57 -21.23 3.68
CA ASN A 868 50.80 -20.44 3.54
C ASN A 868 50.58 -19.10 2.81
N ALA A 869 51.63 -18.25 2.77
CA ALA A 869 51.58 -16.92 2.17
C ALA A 869 51.20 -16.92 0.67
N LEU A 870 51.53 -17.97 -0.08
CA LEU A 870 51.14 -18.12 -1.49
C LEU A 870 49.63 -18.39 -1.61
N ALA A 871 49.08 -19.27 -0.78
CA ALA A 871 47.64 -19.53 -0.71
C ALA A 871 46.87 -18.26 -0.32
N GLN A 872 47.34 -17.53 0.70
CA GLN A 872 46.77 -16.23 1.09
C GLN A 872 46.78 -15.23 -0.07
N ARG A 873 47.91 -15.09 -0.77
CA ARG A 873 48.03 -14.19 -1.92
C ARG A 873 47.11 -14.58 -3.07
N SER A 874 46.96 -15.88 -3.32
CA SER A 874 46.04 -16.42 -4.34
C SER A 874 44.59 -16.04 -4.03
N VAL A 875 44.14 -16.29 -2.80
CA VAL A 875 42.78 -15.93 -2.33
C VAL A 875 42.53 -14.44 -2.47
N VAL A 876 43.48 -13.61 -2.01
CA VAL A 876 43.37 -12.13 -2.12
C VAL A 876 43.24 -11.68 -3.57
N GLN A 877 44.05 -12.22 -4.49
CA GLN A 877 43.96 -11.86 -5.91
C GLN A 877 42.64 -12.31 -6.53
N SER A 878 42.15 -13.51 -6.21
CA SER A 878 40.86 -14.01 -6.68
C SER A 878 39.70 -13.13 -6.20
N MET A 879 39.68 -12.77 -4.91
CA MET A 879 38.67 -11.88 -4.34
C MET A 879 38.72 -10.48 -4.97
N ARG A 880 39.93 -9.94 -5.23
CA ARG A 880 40.11 -8.65 -5.92
C ARG A 880 39.54 -8.68 -7.34
N ALA A 881 39.83 -9.75 -8.09
CA ALA A 881 39.36 -9.91 -9.46
C ALA A 881 37.83 -10.13 -9.51
N SER A 882 37.28 -10.89 -8.58
CA SER A 882 35.83 -11.09 -8.45
C SER A 882 35.11 -9.78 -8.13
N SER A 883 35.63 -9.01 -7.16
CA SER A 883 35.07 -7.71 -6.77
C SER A 883 35.06 -6.73 -7.93
N ARG A 884 36.17 -6.61 -8.67
CA ARG A 884 36.23 -5.73 -9.86
C ARG A 884 35.16 -6.08 -10.90
N ARG A 885 35.02 -7.37 -11.24
CA ARG A 885 34.00 -7.84 -12.19
C ARG A 885 32.58 -7.54 -11.71
N ALA A 886 32.31 -7.76 -10.43
CA ALA A 886 30.99 -7.48 -9.86
C ALA A 886 30.65 -5.98 -9.89
N PHE A 887 31.60 -5.10 -9.54
CA PHE A 887 31.38 -3.65 -9.57
C PHE A 887 31.23 -3.10 -11.00
N GLU A 888 31.97 -3.63 -11.97
CA GLU A 888 31.77 -3.27 -13.38
C GLU A 888 30.40 -3.71 -13.89
N LEU A 889 29.95 -4.91 -13.53
CA LEU A 889 28.62 -5.42 -13.87
C LEU A 889 27.51 -4.58 -13.23
N LEU A 890 27.68 -4.19 -11.96
CA LEU A 890 26.74 -3.34 -11.25
C LEU A 890 26.62 -1.97 -11.94
N ARG A 891 27.76 -1.35 -12.30
CA ARG A 891 27.78 -0.06 -13.00
C ARG A 891 26.99 -0.10 -14.30
N LYS A 892 27.23 -1.14 -15.13
CA LYS A 892 26.50 -1.37 -16.39
C LYS A 892 24.99 -1.65 -16.26
N LYS A 893 24.50 -1.95 -15.05
CA LYS A 893 23.07 -2.22 -14.80
C LYS A 893 22.36 -1.06 -14.10
N LEU A 894 23.11 -0.12 -13.53
CA LEU A 894 22.58 1.09 -12.89
C LEU A 894 22.48 2.25 -13.88
N ASP A 895 23.35 2.28 -14.90
CA ASP A 895 23.19 3.06 -16.13
C ASP A 895 22.19 2.38 -17.07
#